data_AF-A0A966R3V1-F1
#
_entry.id   AF-A0A966R3V1-F1
#
_cell.length_a   1.000
_cell.length_b   1.000
_cell.length_c   1.000
_cell.angle_alpha   90.00
_cell.angle_beta   90.00
_cell.angle_gamma   90.00
#
_symmetry.space_group_name_H-M   'P 1'
#
loop_
_entity.id
_entity.type
_entity.pdbx_description
1 polymer ?
#
loop_
_entity_poly.entity_id
_entity_poly.type
_entity_poly.pdbx_seq_one_letter_code
_entity_poly.pdbx_strand_id
1 'polypeptide(L)'
;MTVRAFLLALLLMGVQGALNSQPSLFGKKVSSLGAGIVKFYPDAAVMETLKVALAMAFVFAVYGIWIASASRVWRVASRESKNVRLPRSVYILPTTVAVTSYLLIAFAGAVEYPALYESAVPAFFPAIVFKISFFTSPGGLVSLGLILLLIPLFPGVPFFRVLSSRSWKKIHLDWWQASRCLGVAVVLAWIFVPRPPGESISANPLGHRADLTRPNIIWIAVDSLRLDRVDRMGFLPAIQAFRDNLDTVSFRRHHVGVPRTFPSWIEMIQGRYAAETNVRHMFPGFPARDREFDGIVSLAQKSGYRTVAVSDFAGDIFPRFSAGFDVVKAPGLALGTLIRQNIDQMFPLFTPVVTSPGMRRFFTSLKASPAFAAPRHLEDLVGEALDETSIEAQKPGPATASQPVFLALFYSTAHFPYSAPWPYYRAYSSQGYPGPFWFQKNPSLSADDQNLDQAQIDQVRALYDGALKSIDDSFASLVATLRARGIWDNSIVVLTADHGEDLFESGILQGHGDHLRGDQTLRVPLMIKMPSGASRFPAREFQGISRSIDLAPTMASLAGLKDFPAARHELQGMDLSSGSARISDLAAYSETEIWFSRTGSVFYQKNRLDYPGISQLLTFDPGHSGEIILNPKYEKMLVVSKHRSLIHGQWKLIYMPTRQGVRYELYDVIKDPANEHNLAASNRDVLSAMKSRFLAGVKKIEPHARMMDDFIVPEGF
;
A
#
# COMPACT_ATOMS: atom_id res chain seq x y z
N MET A 1 -15.78 -22.04 30.49
CA MET A 1 -16.17 -21.83 29.07
C MET A 1 -15.69 -23.02 28.26
N THR A 2 -16.55 -23.67 27.47
CA THR A 2 -16.12 -24.68 26.49
C THR A 2 -15.28 -24.00 25.40
N VAL A 3 -14.31 -24.70 24.81
CA VAL A 3 -13.48 -24.20 23.69
C VAL A 3 -14.36 -23.58 22.59
N ARG A 4 -15.52 -24.20 22.32
CA ARG A 4 -16.53 -23.73 21.37
C ARG A 4 -17.13 -22.36 21.76
N ALA A 5 -17.41 -22.11 23.03
CA ALA A 5 -17.92 -20.81 23.50
C ALA A 5 -16.85 -19.70 23.44
N PHE A 6 -15.59 -20.04 23.69
CA PHE A 6 -14.46 -19.11 23.54
C PHE A 6 -14.21 -18.74 22.07
N LEU A 7 -14.19 -19.73 21.17
CA LEU A 7 -14.06 -19.50 19.72
C LEU A 7 -15.24 -18.70 19.17
N LEU A 8 -16.47 -18.95 19.65
CA LEU A 8 -17.65 -18.17 19.26
C LEU A 8 -17.57 -16.72 19.75
N ALA A 9 -17.08 -16.48 20.96
CA ALA A 9 -16.88 -15.13 21.48
C ALA A 9 -15.82 -14.37 20.67
N LEU A 10 -14.69 -15.01 20.34
CA LEU A 10 -13.65 -14.42 19.49
C LEU A 10 -14.13 -14.17 18.06
N LEU A 11 -14.94 -15.08 17.49
CA LEU A 11 -15.61 -14.86 16.20
C LEU A 11 -16.50 -13.62 16.26
N LEU A 12 -17.37 -13.52 17.27
CA LEU A 12 -18.28 -12.38 17.42
C LEU A 12 -17.51 -11.07 17.64
N MET A 13 -16.42 -11.10 18.42
CA MET A 13 -15.53 -9.95 18.61
C MET A 13 -14.80 -9.58 17.32
N GLY A 14 -14.21 -10.54 16.61
CA GLY A 14 -13.53 -10.34 15.33
C GLY A 14 -14.44 -9.75 14.25
N VAL A 15 -15.67 -10.26 14.16
CA VAL A 15 -16.70 -9.72 13.28
C VAL A 15 -17.08 -8.30 13.69
N GLN A 16 -17.38 -8.07 14.97
CA GLN A 16 -17.71 -6.72 15.46
C GLN A 16 -16.54 -5.74 15.27
N GLY A 17 -15.31 -6.20 15.46
CA GLY A 17 -14.08 -5.45 15.22
C GLY A 17 -13.92 -5.10 13.75
N ALA A 18 -14.12 -6.04 12.82
CA ALA A 18 -14.07 -5.78 11.38
C ALA A 18 -15.12 -4.76 10.91
N LEU A 19 -16.30 -4.80 11.51
CA LEU A 19 -17.32 -3.78 11.28
C LEU A 19 -16.93 -2.40 11.85
N ASN A 20 -16.10 -2.37 12.89
CA ASN A 20 -15.71 -1.16 13.62
C ASN A 20 -14.36 -0.55 13.19
N SER A 21 -13.42 -1.33 12.66
CA SER A 21 -12.03 -0.92 12.36
C SER A 21 -11.85 -0.29 10.99
N GLN A 22 -12.80 -0.51 10.08
CA GLN A 22 -12.98 0.28 8.87
C GLN A 22 -14.28 1.08 8.98
N PRO A 23 -14.40 1.99 9.97
CA PRO A 23 -15.62 2.79 10.13
C PRO A 23 -15.87 3.64 8.88
N SER A 24 -14.77 3.98 8.16
CA SER A 24 -14.73 4.54 6.81
C SER A 24 -15.63 3.80 5.81
N LEU A 25 -15.67 2.47 5.83
CA LEU A 25 -16.39 1.67 4.84
C LEU A 25 -17.80 1.23 5.28
N PHE A 26 -18.08 1.12 6.58
CA PHE A 26 -19.31 0.44 7.06
C PHE A 26 -20.23 1.26 7.97
N GLY A 27 -19.81 2.42 8.48
CA GLY A 27 -20.67 3.28 9.33
C GLY A 27 -21.14 2.63 10.64
N LYS A 28 -21.89 3.37 11.48
CA LYS A 28 -22.27 2.91 12.84
C LYS A 28 -23.50 1.97 12.91
N LYS A 29 -24.22 1.73 11.80
CA LYS A 29 -25.48 0.96 11.78
C LYS A 29 -25.34 -0.32 10.94
N VAL A 30 -24.56 -1.28 11.43
CA VAL A 30 -24.30 -2.56 10.72
C VAL A 30 -24.99 -3.74 11.43
N SER A 31 -26.21 -3.56 11.92
CA SER A 31 -26.93 -4.62 12.64
C SER A 31 -27.50 -5.71 11.72
N SER A 32 -27.80 -5.39 10.45
CA SER A 32 -28.39 -6.34 9.48
C SER A 32 -27.36 -7.24 8.78
N LEU A 33 -26.07 -6.91 8.89
CA LEU A 33 -25.00 -7.62 8.20
C LEU A 33 -24.44 -8.78 9.05
N GLY A 34 -24.43 -8.64 10.38
CA GLY A 34 -23.82 -9.60 11.31
C GLY A 34 -24.35 -11.03 11.17
N ALA A 35 -25.64 -11.21 10.85
CA ALA A 35 -26.23 -12.52 10.65
C ALA A 35 -25.73 -13.23 9.35
N GLY A 36 -25.47 -12.46 8.29
CA GLY A 36 -24.88 -12.98 7.05
C GLY A 36 -23.40 -13.35 7.24
N ILE A 37 -22.64 -12.50 7.94
CA ILE A 37 -21.21 -12.71 8.17
C ILE A 37 -20.92 -14.00 8.94
N VAL A 38 -21.68 -14.25 10.02
CA VAL A 38 -21.54 -15.48 10.84
C VAL A 38 -21.87 -16.74 10.04
N LYS A 39 -22.74 -16.63 9.02
CA LYS A 39 -23.15 -17.75 8.17
C LYS A 39 -22.11 -18.09 7.09
N PHE A 40 -21.43 -17.10 6.52
CA PHE A 40 -20.56 -17.30 5.35
C PHE A 40 -19.05 -17.41 5.65
N TYR A 41 -18.58 -16.96 6.82
CA TYR A 41 -17.13 -16.94 7.13
C TYR A 41 -16.70 -17.58 8.49
N PRO A 42 -17.38 -18.61 9.02
CA PRO A 42 -16.96 -19.20 10.30
C PRO A 42 -15.53 -19.78 10.22
N ASP A 43 -15.15 -20.36 9.08
CA ASP A 43 -13.85 -21.00 8.89
C ASP A 43 -12.69 -19.98 8.88
N ALA A 44 -12.90 -18.80 8.29
CA ALA A 44 -11.86 -17.77 8.22
C ALA A 44 -11.46 -17.28 9.62
N ALA A 45 -12.45 -17.04 10.49
CA ALA A 45 -12.21 -16.60 11.85
C ALA A 45 -11.70 -17.72 12.76
N VAL A 46 -12.24 -18.94 12.64
CA VAL A 46 -11.77 -20.09 13.43
C VAL A 46 -10.32 -20.40 13.10
N MET A 47 -9.95 -20.45 11.82
CA MET A 47 -8.57 -20.71 11.39
C MET A 47 -7.61 -19.62 11.86
N GLU A 48 -7.96 -18.34 11.75
CA GLU A 48 -7.09 -17.26 12.23
C GLU A 48 -6.96 -17.25 13.75
N THR A 49 -8.06 -17.49 14.45
CA THR A 49 -8.04 -17.64 15.91
C THR A 49 -7.15 -18.81 16.34
N LEU A 50 -7.21 -19.94 15.63
CA LEU A 50 -6.33 -21.08 15.87
C LEU A 50 -4.87 -20.73 15.59
N LYS A 51 -4.56 -19.98 14.51
CA LYS A 51 -3.19 -19.51 14.25
C LYS A 51 -2.67 -18.62 15.38
N VAL A 52 -3.47 -17.64 15.82
CA VAL A 52 -3.12 -16.78 16.95
C VAL A 52 -2.90 -17.64 18.21
N ALA A 53 -3.82 -18.55 18.52
CA ALA A 53 -3.71 -19.42 19.69
C ALA A 53 -2.47 -20.34 19.63
N LEU A 54 -2.14 -20.89 18.45
CA LEU A 54 -0.94 -21.70 18.23
C LEU A 54 0.33 -20.86 18.33
N ALA A 55 0.34 -19.64 17.79
CA ALA A 55 1.46 -18.73 17.94
C ALA A 55 1.68 -18.35 19.41
N MET A 56 0.60 -18.06 20.15
CA MET A 56 0.65 -17.82 21.60
C MET A 56 1.20 -19.05 22.33
N ALA A 57 0.65 -20.23 22.06
CA ALA A 57 1.09 -21.49 22.67
C ALA A 57 2.56 -21.79 22.36
N PHE A 58 3.02 -21.52 21.14
CA PHE A 58 4.42 -21.66 20.74
C PHE A 58 5.32 -20.73 21.54
N VAL A 59 4.97 -19.44 21.63
CA VAL A 59 5.72 -18.46 22.44
C VAL A 59 5.80 -18.93 23.90
N PHE A 60 4.67 -19.31 24.51
CA PHE A 60 4.65 -19.82 25.88
C PHE A 60 5.44 -21.11 26.05
N ALA A 61 5.40 -22.02 25.07
CA ALA A 61 6.14 -23.28 25.09
C ALA A 61 7.66 -23.03 25.01
N VAL A 62 8.10 -22.13 24.12
CA VAL A 62 9.52 -21.76 24.00
C VAL A 62 10.04 -21.16 25.30
N TYR A 63 9.33 -20.20 25.88
CA TYR A 63 9.72 -19.62 27.17
C TYR A 63 9.62 -20.63 28.31
N GLY A 64 8.62 -21.52 28.30
CA GLY A 64 8.46 -22.59 29.28
C GLY A 64 9.59 -23.61 29.23
N ILE A 65 9.99 -24.06 28.03
CA ILE A 65 11.15 -24.95 27.81
C ILE A 65 12.40 -24.29 28.32
N TRP A 66 12.61 -23.01 28.00
CA TRP A 66 13.79 -22.27 28.43
C TRP A 66 13.86 -22.14 29.96
N ILE A 67 12.74 -21.81 30.63
CA ILE A 67 12.62 -21.78 32.11
C ILE A 67 12.86 -23.16 32.72
N ALA A 68 12.28 -24.22 32.13
CA ALA A 68 12.40 -25.59 32.62
C ALA A 68 13.83 -26.13 32.48
N SER A 69 14.49 -25.86 31.35
CA SER A 69 15.88 -26.22 31.10
C SER A 69 16.82 -25.50 32.08
N ALA A 70 16.62 -24.18 32.28
CA ALA A 70 17.35 -23.43 33.29
C ALA A 70 17.16 -24.04 34.70
N SER A 71 15.91 -24.37 35.05
CA SER A 71 15.56 -25.00 36.34
C SER A 71 16.16 -26.41 36.51
N ARG A 72 16.37 -27.15 35.42
CA ARG A 72 16.91 -28.53 35.45
C ARG A 72 18.44 -28.56 35.52
N VAL A 73 19.13 -27.80 34.67
CA VAL A 73 20.59 -27.57 34.77
C VAL A 73 20.95 -27.18 36.19
N TRP A 74 20.10 -26.35 36.79
CA TRP A 74 20.27 -25.91 38.16
C TRP A 74 19.98 -26.97 39.23
N ARG A 75 18.93 -27.80 39.08
CA ARG A 75 18.68 -28.92 40.01
C ARG A 75 19.88 -29.88 40.08
N VAL A 76 20.50 -30.15 38.94
CA VAL A 76 21.72 -30.98 38.85
C VAL A 76 22.87 -30.30 39.60
N ALA A 77 23.12 -29.01 39.34
CA ALA A 77 24.14 -28.24 40.07
C ALA A 77 23.89 -28.19 41.59
N SER A 78 22.64 -28.10 42.03
CA SER A 78 22.27 -28.04 43.45
C SER A 78 22.43 -29.38 44.19
N ARG A 79 22.20 -30.52 43.52
CA ARG A 79 22.36 -31.86 44.12
C ARG A 79 23.83 -32.22 44.35
N GLU A 80 24.70 -31.80 43.43
CA GLU A 80 26.16 -31.96 43.53
C GLU A 80 26.76 -31.12 44.68
N SER A 81 26.08 -30.05 45.07
CA SER A 81 26.51 -29.09 46.09
C SER A 81 25.80 -29.34 47.44
N LYS A 82 26.29 -30.32 48.22
CA LYS A 82 25.67 -30.80 49.47
C LYS A 82 25.37 -29.75 50.56
N ASN A 83 25.91 -28.52 50.49
CA ASN A 83 25.81 -27.51 51.56
C ASN A 83 25.22 -26.14 51.16
N VAL A 84 24.58 -26.01 49.99
CA VAL A 84 24.06 -24.69 49.53
C VAL A 84 22.53 -24.67 49.51
N ARG A 85 21.90 -23.97 50.47
CA ARG A 85 20.49 -23.58 50.39
C ARG A 85 20.37 -22.38 49.45
N LEU A 86 19.46 -22.47 48.48
CA LEU A 86 19.39 -21.52 47.38
C LEU A 86 18.31 -20.45 47.58
N PRO A 87 18.63 -19.16 47.35
CA PRO A 87 17.68 -18.07 47.45
C PRO A 87 16.67 -18.04 46.29
N ARG A 88 15.48 -17.46 46.53
CA ARG A 88 14.40 -17.31 45.53
C ARG A 88 14.85 -16.60 44.23
N SER A 89 15.92 -15.80 44.28
CA SER A 89 16.52 -15.08 43.14
C SER A 89 16.91 -15.98 41.96
N VAL A 90 17.11 -17.27 42.20
CA VAL A 90 17.48 -18.27 41.19
C VAL A 90 16.37 -18.57 40.19
N TYR A 91 15.11 -18.63 40.62
CA TYR A 91 13.96 -18.83 39.71
C TYR A 91 13.53 -17.52 39.06
N ILE A 92 13.86 -16.40 39.71
CA ILE A 92 13.58 -15.05 39.24
C ILE A 92 14.44 -14.78 38.00
N LEU A 93 15.74 -15.08 37.99
CA LEU A 93 16.63 -14.72 36.87
C LEU A 93 16.18 -15.25 35.49
N PRO A 94 15.91 -16.56 35.28
CA PRO A 94 15.43 -17.02 33.99
C PRO A 94 14.10 -16.35 33.64
N THR A 95 13.10 -16.45 34.50
CA THR A 95 11.79 -15.84 34.25
C THR A 95 11.91 -14.35 33.89
N THR A 96 12.77 -13.62 34.58
CA THR A 96 13.10 -12.22 34.30
C THR A 96 13.73 -12.03 32.93
N VAL A 97 14.73 -12.83 32.54
CA VAL A 97 15.35 -12.75 31.20
C VAL A 97 14.34 -13.09 30.11
N ALA A 98 13.54 -14.14 30.28
CA ALA A 98 12.48 -14.52 29.35
C ALA A 98 11.48 -13.39 29.11
N VAL A 99 10.92 -12.84 30.21
CA VAL A 99 9.99 -11.71 30.16
C VAL A 99 10.65 -10.46 29.57
N THR A 100 11.90 -10.18 29.93
CA THR A 100 12.63 -9.00 29.43
C THR A 100 12.90 -9.10 27.94
N SER A 101 13.34 -10.25 27.43
CA SER A 101 13.56 -10.48 26.00
C SER A 101 12.25 -10.33 25.21
N TYR A 102 11.15 -10.86 25.74
CA TYR A 102 9.83 -10.65 25.14
C TYR A 102 9.46 -9.17 25.09
N LEU A 103 9.63 -8.43 26.19
CA LEU A 103 9.33 -7.01 26.26
C LEU A 103 10.22 -6.18 25.31
N LEU A 104 11.48 -6.58 25.10
CA LEU A 104 12.39 -5.93 24.15
C LEU A 104 11.92 -6.11 22.70
N ILE A 105 11.59 -7.34 22.29
CA ILE A 105 10.98 -7.60 20.98
C ILE A 105 9.67 -6.83 20.89
N ALA A 106 8.91 -6.79 21.99
CA ALA A 106 7.63 -6.12 22.04
C ALA A 106 7.70 -4.65 21.72
N PHE A 107 8.66 -4.03 22.36
CA PHE A 107 8.97 -2.64 22.23
C PHE A 107 9.59 -2.31 20.87
N ALA A 108 10.48 -3.15 20.33
CA ALA A 108 11.06 -2.96 18.99
C ALA A 108 9.97 -2.94 17.90
N GLY A 109 9.03 -3.89 17.93
CA GLY A 109 7.89 -3.89 17.01
C GLY A 109 6.99 -2.65 17.14
N ALA A 110 6.79 -2.17 18.36
CA ALA A 110 6.03 -0.94 18.63
C ALA A 110 6.73 0.33 18.15
N VAL A 111 8.06 0.34 18.17
CA VAL A 111 8.86 1.43 17.61
C VAL A 111 8.81 1.41 16.09
N GLU A 112 8.90 0.22 15.48
CA GLU A 112 8.91 0.03 14.02
C GLU A 112 7.55 0.36 13.38
N TYR A 113 6.44 -0.13 13.95
CA TYR A 113 5.08 0.06 13.44
C TYR A 113 4.12 0.63 14.51
N PRO A 114 4.35 1.85 15.04
CA PRO A 114 3.56 2.39 16.14
C PRO A 114 2.07 2.53 15.81
N ALA A 115 1.74 2.77 14.54
CA ALA A 115 0.37 2.85 14.02
C ALA A 115 -0.46 1.58 14.30
N LEU A 116 0.13 0.38 14.24
CA LEU A 116 -0.56 -0.88 14.55
C LEU A 116 -0.95 -0.98 16.03
N TYR A 117 -0.15 -0.38 16.91
CA TYR A 117 -0.37 -0.43 18.36
C TYR A 117 -1.37 0.64 18.80
N GLU A 118 -1.32 1.82 18.16
CA GLU A 118 -2.32 2.87 18.34
C GLU A 118 -3.74 2.35 18.04
N SER A 119 -3.91 1.57 16.97
CA SER A 119 -5.21 0.98 16.62
C SER A 119 -5.63 -0.20 17.51
N ALA A 120 -4.67 -0.95 18.06
CA ALA A 120 -4.91 -2.20 18.77
C ALA A 120 -5.19 -2.05 20.28
N VAL A 121 -4.95 -0.88 20.88
CA VAL A 121 -5.10 -0.65 22.32
C VAL A 121 -6.29 0.29 22.58
N PRO A 122 -7.52 -0.24 22.83
CA PRO A 122 -8.64 0.61 23.16
C PRO A 122 -8.45 1.21 24.56
N ALA A 123 -8.47 2.55 24.65
CA ALA A 123 -8.78 3.39 25.81
C ALA A 123 -8.02 3.20 27.15
N PHE A 124 -7.26 2.13 27.38
CA PHE A 124 -6.71 1.83 28.71
C PHE A 124 -5.31 2.38 29.02
N PHE A 125 -4.60 2.95 28.04
CA PHE A 125 -3.25 3.49 28.30
C PHE A 125 -2.81 4.67 27.40
N PRO A 126 -3.57 5.78 27.27
CA PRO A 126 -3.05 7.00 26.61
C PRO A 126 -1.69 7.47 27.16
N ALA A 127 -1.45 7.24 28.46
CA ALA A 127 -0.19 7.59 29.14
C ALA A 127 1.03 6.74 28.73
N ILE A 128 0.84 5.55 28.12
CA ILE A 128 1.94 4.73 27.60
C ILE A 128 2.27 5.14 26.16
N VAL A 129 1.28 5.44 25.32
CA VAL A 129 1.51 5.94 23.95
C VAL A 129 2.30 7.27 23.99
N PHE A 130 1.96 8.17 24.90
CA PHE A 130 2.73 9.39 25.18
C PHE A 130 4.15 9.12 25.70
N LYS A 131 4.41 7.97 26.35
CA LYS A 131 5.76 7.58 26.79
C LYS A 131 6.53 6.80 25.72
N ILE A 132 5.85 6.17 24.76
CA ILE A 132 6.48 5.52 23.60
C ILE A 132 7.18 6.59 22.73
N SER A 133 6.66 7.81 22.59
CA SER A 133 7.38 8.89 21.91
C SER A 133 8.70 9.28 22.62
N PHE A 134 8.72 9.29 23.96
CA PHE A 134 9.94 9.48 24.74
C PHE A 134 10.95 8.33 24.52
N PHE A 135 10.47 7.09 24.51
CA PHE A 135 11.30 5.91 24.31
C PHE A 135 11.69 5.63 22.84
N THR A 136 11.01 6.20 21.85
CA THR A 136 11.36 6.12 20.41
C THR A 136 12.42 7.15 20.00
N SER A 137 12.86 8.02 20.92
CA SER A 137 14.09 8.81 20.75
C SER A 137 15.33 7.91 20.89
N PRO A 138 16.44 8.17 20.18
CA PRO A 138 17.69 7.41 20.36
C PRO A 138 18.13 7.32 21.83
N GLY A 139 17.97 8.41 22.60
CA GLY A 139 18.26 8.43 24.03
C GLY A 139 17.28 7.60 24.88
N GLY A 140 16.01 7.55 24.51
CA GLY A 140 14.99 6.72 25.13
C GLY A 140 15.20 5.22 24.90
N LEU A 141 15.54 4.83 23.66
CA LEU A 141 15.88 3.44 23.30
C LEU A 141 17.09 2.95 24.10
N VAL A 142 18.14 3.79 24.20
CA VAL A 142 19.34 3.49 24.99
C VAL A 142 19.02 3.40 26.48
N SER A 143 18.22 4.34 27.02
CA SER A 143 17.87 4.35 28.45
C SER A 143 17.01 3.14 28.84
N LEU A 144 16.03 2.77 28.00
CA LEU A 144 15.20 1.58 28.22
C LEU A 144 16.01 0.30 28.03
N GLY A 145 16.86 0.23 27.00
CA GLY A 145 17.78 -0.87 26.78
C GLY A 145 18.71 -1.07 27.98
N LEU A 146 19.25 0.02 28.56
CA LEU A 146 20.05 -0.03 29.78
C LEU A 146 19.23 -0.50 30.99
N ILE A 147 18.02 0.04 31.21
CA ILE A 147 17.14 -0.39 32.31
C ILE A 147 16.81 -1.88 32.17
N LEU A 148 16.44 -2.34 30.97
CA LEU A 148 16.09 -3.73 30.69
C LEU A 148 17.34 -4.65 30.75
N LEU A 149 18.53 -4.18 30.41
CA LEU A 149 19.81 -4.90 30.61
C LEU A 149 20.23 -4.98 32.09
N LEU A 150 19.83 -3.99 32.90
CA LEU A 150 20.11 -3.95 34.35
C LEU A 150 19.14 -4.81 35.17
N ILE A 151 17.94 -5.08 34.68
CA ILE A 151 16.94 -5.92 35.34
C ILE A 151 17.45 -7.38 35.59
N PRO A 152 18.15 -8.05 34.65
CA PRO A 152 18.82 -9.33 34.88
C PRO A 152 20.03 -9.27 35.83
N LEU A 153 20.67 -8.09 35.98
CA LEU A 153 21.85 -7.94 36.83
C LEU A 153 21.52 -8.00 38.33
N PHE A 154 20.31 -7.58 38.72
CA PHE A 154 19.84 -7.63 40.11
C PHE A 154 19.80 -9.05 40.71
N PRO A 155 19.26 -10.07 40.01
CA PRO A 155 19.37 -11.47 40.44
C PRO A 155 20.66 -12.18 39.96
N GLY A 156 21.39 -11.60 38.99
CA GLY A 156 22.62 -12.18 38.41
C GLY A 156 23.85 -12.20 39.32
N VAL A 157 24.03 -11.21 40.20
CA VAL A 157 25.18 -11.17 41.14
C VAL A 157 25.20 -12.36 42.13
N PRO A 158 24.08 -12.73 42.80
CA PRO A 158 24.01 -13.97 43.58
C PRO A 158 24.22 -15.23 42.73
N PHE A 159 23.74 -15.24 41.48
CA PHE A 159 23.88 -16.37 40.55
C PHE A 159 25.36 -16.61 40.17
N PHE A 160 26.10 -15.57 39.78
CA PHE A 160 27.53 -15.67 39.43
C PHE A 160 28.42 -16.08 40.62
N ARG A 161 28.10 -15.65 41.84
CA ARG A 161 28.83 -16.12 43.05
C ARG A 161 28.67 -17.62 43.30
N VAL A 162 27.54 -18.21 42.90
CA VAL A 162 27.32 -19.67 42.96
C VAL A 162 28.09 -20.38 41.83
N LEU A 163 28.11 -19.80 40.63
CA LEU A 163 28.87 -20.30 39.47
C LEU A 163 30.39 -20.32 39.70
N SER A 164 30.94 -19.34 40.41
CA SER A 164 32.38 -19.23 40.68
C SER A 164 32.90 -20.14 41.80
N SER A 165 32.02 -20.96 42.41
CA SER A 165 32.45 -21.89 43.47
C SER A 165 33.24 -23.08 42.89
N ARG A 166 34.23 -23.59 43.65
CA ARG A 166 35.13 -24.71 43.23
C ARG A 166 34.40 -26.01 42.84
N SER A 167 33.10 -26.11 43.11
CA SER A 167 32.23 -27.26 42.81
C SER A 167 31.93 -27.45 41.31
N TRP A 168 32.17 -26.43 40.47
CA TRP A 168 31.84 -26.48 39.04
C TRP A 168 32.63 -27.48 38.20
N LYS A 169 33.86 -27.83 38.64
CA LYS A 169 34.71 -28.81 37.92
C LYS A 169 34.13 -30.24 37.89
N LYS A 170 33.08 -30.53 38.67
CA LYS A 170 32.41 -31.84 38.71
C LYS A 170 31.11 -31.93 37.91
N ILE A 171 30.59 -30.80 37.42
CA ILE A 171 29.33 -30.79 36.66
C ILE A 171 29.64 -31.22 35.23
N HIS A 172 29.43 -32.50 34.92
CA HIS A 172 29.28 -32.95 33.53
C HIS A 172 28.00 -32.34 32.98
N LEU A 173 28.12 -31.20 32.28
CA LEU A 173 27.01 -30.62 31.54
C LEU A 173 26.66 -31.60 30.42
N ASP A 174 25.46 -32.15 30.47
CA ASP A 174 24.92 -33.02 29.43
C ASP A 174 24.84 -32.21 28.13
N TRP A 175 25.85 -32.35 27.25
CA TRP A 175 26.00 -31.57 26.01
C TRP A 175 24.77 -31.69 25.10
N TRP A 176 23.99 -32.76 25.26
CA TRP A 176 22.72 -32.98 24.59
C TRP A 176 21.59 -32.02 25.04
N GLN A 177 21.68 -31.44 26.24
CA GLN A 177 20.74 -30.42 26.74
C GLN A 177 21.23 -29.00 26.49
N ALA A 178 22.54 -28.76 26.56
CA ALA A 178 23.14 -27.50 26.11
C ALA A 178 22.82 -27.25 24.62
N SER A 179 22.84 -28.32 23.81
CA SER A 179 22.41 -28.28 22.40
C SER A 179 20.89 -28.08 22.21
N ARG A 180 20.03 -28.44 23.18
CA ARG A 180 18.59 -28.07 23.16
C ARG A 180 18.35 -26.62 23.51
N CYS A 181 19.06 -26.08 24.51
CA CYS A 181 19.01 -24.64 24.82
C CYS A 181 19.59 -23.80 23.68
N LEU A 182 20.68 -24.26 23.09
CA LEU A 182 21.25 -23.69 21.87
C LEU A 182 20.28 -23.85 20.70
N GLY A 183 19.62 -25.00 20.56
CA GLY A 183 18.59 -25.24 19.54
C GLY A 183 17.39 -24.31 19.68
N VAL A 184 16.91 -24.07 20.90
CA VAL A 184 15.86 -23.08 21.18
C VAL A 184 16.36 -21.66 20.93
N ALA A 185 17.60 -21.32 21.32
CA ALA A 185 18.20 -20.03 21.03
C ALA A 185 18.45 -19.81 19.53
N VAL A 186 18.76 -20.87 18.77
CA VAL A 186 18.93 -20.88 17.31
C VAL A 186 17.57 -20.76 16.62
N VAL A 187 16.52 -21.43 17.12
CA VAL A 187 15.15 -21.27 16.61
C VAL A 187 14.64 -19.86 16.92
N LEU A 188 14.86 -19.34 18.13
CA LEU A 188 14.57 -17.95 18.49
C LEU A 188 15.38 -16.98 17.63
N ALA A 189 16.67 -17.24 17.41
CA ALA A 189 17.49 -16.41 16.52
C ALA A 189 16.99 -16.48 15.07
N TRP A 190 16.59 -17.65 14.58
CA TRP A 190 16.04 -17.81 13.23
C TRP A 190 14.69 -17.12 13.05
N ILE A 191 13.87 -17.04 14.10
CA ILE A 191 12.57 -16.35 14.08
C ILE A 191 12.72 -14.83 14.27
N PHE A 192 13.64 -14.40 15.15
CA PHE A 192 13.71 -13.03 15.66
C PHE A 192 14.93 -12.22 15.19
N VAL A 193 15.99 -12.85 14.70
CA VAL A 193 17.11 -12.13 14.08
C VAL A 193 16.71 -11.84 12.64
N PRO A 194 16.62 -10.56 12.23
CA PRO A 194 16.46 -10.25 10.82
C PRO A 194 17.57 -10.96 10.06
N ARG A 195 17.23 -11.71 9.01
CA ARG A 195 18.27 -12.19 8.10
C ARG A 195 19.10 -10.96 7.74
N PRO A 196 20.44 -11.02 7.84
CA PRO A 196 21.25 -9.98 7.20
C PRO A 196 20.70 -9.83 5.78
N PRO A 197 20.50 -8.58 5.28
CA PRO A 197 20.00 -8.34 3.93
C PRO A 197 20.77 -9.30 3.05
N GLY A 198 20.03 -10.24 2.43
CA GLY A 198 20.56 -11.55 2.07
C GLY A 198 21.98 -11.36 1.56
N GLU A 199 22.97 -11.97 2.24
CA GLU A 199 24.27 -12.18 1.61
C GLU A 199 23.92 -12.59 0.21
N SER A 200 24.29 -11.73 -0.74
CA SER A 200 23.96 -11.87 -2.14
C SER A 200 24.13 -13.36 -2.42
N ILE A 201 23.03 -14.10 -2.58
CA ILE A 201 23.11 -15.43 -3.17
C ILE A 201 23.93 -15.11 -4.38
N SER A 202 25.17 -15.63 -4.46
CA SER A 202 26.08 -15.28 -5.51
C SER A 202 25.29 -15.51 -6.76
N ALA A 203 24.80 -14.43 -7.35
CA ALA A 203 24.06 -14.52 -8.57
C ALA A 203 25.16 -15.06 -9.45
N ASN A 204 25.04 -16.33 -9.85
CA ASN A 204 25.72 -16.71 -11.07
C ASN A 204 25.26 -15.62 -12.01
N PRO A 205 26.16 -14.72 -12.47
CA PRO A 205 25.76 -13.71 -13.42
C PRO A 205 25.24 -14.56 -14.55
N LEU A 206 23.91 -14.60 -14.69
CA LEU A 206 23.32 -15.31 -15.78
C LEU A 206 23.94 -14.60 -16.97
N GLY A 207 24.83 -15.30 -17.67
CA GLY A 207 25.58 -14.79 -18.80
C GLY A 207 24.59 -14.55 -19.92
N HIS A 208 23.75 -13.54 -19.75
CA HIS A 208 22.66 -13.19 -20.61
C HIS A 208 23.13 -11.99 -21.40
N ARG A 209 23.47 -12.23 -22.67
CA ARG A 209 23.49 -11.13 -23.62
C ARG A 209 22.07 -10.56 -23.63
N ALA A 210 21.95 -9.28 -23.32
CA ALA A 210 20.70 -8.54 -23.39
C ALA A 210 20.09 -8.72 -24.80
N ASP A 211 18.96 -9.41 -24.87
CA ASP A 211 18.15 -9.41 -26.08
C ASP A 211 17.34 -8.11 -26.10
N LEU A 212 17.92 -7.08 -26.71
CA LEU A 212 17.28 -5.77 -26.89
C LEU A 212 16.00 -5.85 -27.75
N THR A 213 15.73 -6.98 -28.42
CA THR A 213 14.51 -7.16 -29.21
C THR A 213 13.29 -7.49 -28.37
N ARG A 214 13.48 -7.95 -27.12
CA ARG A 214 12.42 -8.28 -26.16
C ARG A 214 12.80 -7.79 -24.76
N PRO A 215 12.79 -6.47 -24.51
CA PRO A 215 13.17 -5.92 -23.21
C PRO A 215 12.15 -6.32 -22.14
N ASN A 216 12.61 -6.40 -20.89
CA ASN A 216 11.70 -6.51 -19.74
C ASN A 216 10.85 -5.24 -19.62
N ILE A 217 9.67 -5.36 -19.04
CA ILE A 217 8.80 -4.23 -18.72
C ILE A 217 8.69 -4.15 -17.20
N ILE A 218 9.20 -3.08 -16.59
CA ILE A 218 9.12 -2.85 -15.15
C ILE A 218 8.24 -1.63 -14.93
N TRP A 219 7.04 -1.85 -14.44
CA TRP A 219 6.06 -0.81 -14.18
C TRP A 219 5.96 -0.56 -12.69
N ILE A 220 6.55 0.55 -12.24
CA ILE A 220 6.55 0.99 -10.85
C ILE A 220 5.54 2.12 -10.72
N ALA A 221 4.53 1.93 -9.89
CA ALA A 221 3.64 3.00 -9.49
C ALA A 221 3.67 3.21 -7.98
N VAL A 222 3.51 4.46 -7.56
CA VAL A 222 3.38 4.83 -6.16
C VAL A 222 2.00 5.42 -5.97
N ASP A 223 1.24 4.85 -5.03
CA ASP A 223 -0.07 5.36 -4.66
C ASP A 223 0.06 6.81 -4.17
N SER A 224 -0.77 7.71 -4.70
CA SER A 224 -0.88 9.08 -4.20
C SER A 224 0.40 9.93 -4.35
N LEU A 225 1.30 9.59 -5.29
CA LEU A 225 2.55 10.33 -5.51
C LEU A 225 2.33 11.65 -6.25
N ARG A 226 2.70 12.75 -5.60
CA ARG A 226 2.60 14.10 -6.19
C ARG A 226 3.85 14.51 -6.96
N LEU A 227 3.64 15.15 -8.12
CA LEU A 227 4.72 15.67 -8.96
C LEU A 227 5.55 16.75 -8.26
N ASP A 228 4.90 17.62 -7.48
CA ASP A 228 5.58 18.73 -6.77
C ASP A 228 6.57 18.25 -5.70
N ARG A 229 6.39 17.04 -5.17
CA ARG A 229 7.37 16.39 -4.28
C ARG A 229 8.55 15.82 -5.04
N VAL A 230 8.32 15.19 -6.18
CA VAL A 230 9.39 14.71 -7.06
C VAL A 230 10.27 15.86 -7.55
N ASP A 231 9.69 17.01 -7.87
CA ASP A 231 10.42 18.19 -8.35
C ASP A 231 11.12 18.98 -7.23
N ARG A 232 10.85 18.69 -5.95
CA ARG A 232 11.52 19.34 -4.81
C ARG A 232 12.97 18.86 -4.72
N MET A 233 13.91 19.71 -5.15
CA MET A 233 15.36 19.42 -5.20
C MET A 233 15.88 18.71 -3.93
N GLY A 234 16.49 17.53 -4.11
CA GLY A 234 17.12 16.75 -3.04
C GLY A 234 16.15 16.00 -2.12
N PHE A 235 14.84 16.11 -2.32
CA PHE A 235 13.84 15.47 -1.45
C PHE A 235 13.73 13.95 -1.68
N LEU A 236 13.71 13.52 -2.94
CA LEU A 236 13.63 12.11 -3.36
C LEU A 236 14.83 11.78 -4.28
N PRO A 237 16.05 11.68 -3.73
CA PRO A 237 17.27 11.57 -4.52
C PRO A 237 17.32 10.35 -5.45
N ALA A 238 16.74 9.20 -5.07
CA ALA A 238 16.78 8.02 -5.94
C ALA A 238 15.84 8.17 -7.14
N ILE A 239 14.62 8.66 -6.91
CA ILE A 239 13.65 8.96 -7.97
C ILE A 239 14.16 10.10 -8.87
N GLN A 240 14.79 11.13 -8.30
CA GLN A 240 15.41 12.21 -9.07
C GLN A 240 16.59 11.71 -9.91
N ALA A 241 17.44 10.82 -9.36
CA ALA A 241 18.50 10.18 -10.14
C ALA A 241 17.95 9.31 -11.28
N PHE A 242 16.78 8.67 -11.09
CA PHE A 242 16.08 7.96 -12.16
C PHE A 242 15.56 8.92 -13.24
N ARG A 243 14.96 10.05 -12.85
CA ARG A 243 14.51 11.13 -13.76
C ARG A 243 15.66 11.66 -14.61
N ASP A 244 16.80 11.92 -13.97
CA ASP A 244 17.93 12.64 -14.56
C ASP A 244 18.89 11.69 -15.33
N ASN A 245 18.60 10.39 -15.34
CA ASN A 245 19.34 9.39 -16.11
C ASN A 245 19.26 9.69 -17.63
N LEU A 246 20.35 9.44 -18.36
CA LEU A 246 20.44 9.69 -19.80
C LEU A 246 19.46 8.86 -20.63
N ASP A 247 19.11 7.65 -20.16
CA ASP A 247 18.17 6.75 -20.81
C ASP A 247 16.69 7.05 -20.44
N THR A 248 16.44 8.05 -19.58
CA THR A 248 15.10 8.38 -19.09
C THR A 248 14.49 9.59 -19.80
N VAL A 249 13.19 9.47 -20.09
CA VAL A 249 12.33 10.56 -20.59
C VAL A 249 11.32 10.92 -19.51
N SER A 250 11.21 12.22 -19.22
CA SER A 250 10.27 12.75 -18.23
C SER A 250 9.05 13.41 -18.90
N PHE A 251 7.88 13.27 -18.28
CA PHE A 251 6.61 13.81 -18.76
C PHE A 251 6.03 14.73 -17.68
N ARG A 252 6.13 16.06 -17.88
CA ARG A 252 5.75 17.03 -16.84
C ARG A 252 4.26 17.30 -16.73
N ARG A 253 3.48 16.95 -17.76
CA ARG A 253 2.03 17.20 -17.87
C ARG A 253 1.26 15.90 -18.06
N HIS A 254 1.57 14.92 -17.22
CA HIS A 254 0.89 13.64 -17.20
C HIS A 254 -0.37 13.71 -16.32
N HIS A 255 -1.53 13.39 -16.90
CA HIS A 255 -2.83 13.53 -16.27
C HIS A 255 -3.57 12.21 -16.09
N VAL A 256 -4.20 12.05 -14.93
CA VAL A 256 -5.00 10.90 -14.56
C VAL A 256 -6.46 11.10 -14.96
N GLY A 257 -7.12 10.05 -15.46
CA GLY A 257 -8.54 10.09 -15.82
C GLY A 257 -9.46 9.96 -14.61
N VAL A 258 -9.14 9.08 -13.64
CA VAL A 258 -9.88 8.99 -12.38
C VAL A 258 -8.89 8.99 -11.21
N PRO A 259 -8.91 9.98 -10.29
CA PRO A 259 -7.98 10.02 -9.17
C PRO A 259 -8.38 9.04 -8.05
N ARG A 260 -8.39 7.74 -8.39
CA ARG A 260 -8.66 6.58 -7.54
C ARG A 260 -7.96 5.34 -8.08
N THR A 261 -7.43 4.51 -7.20
CA THR A 261 -6.54 3.38 -7.50
C THR A 261 -7.08 2.38 -8.53
N PHE A 262 -8.21 1.71 -8.27
CA PHE A 262 -8.75 0.67 -9.16
C PHE A 262 -9.03 1.21 -10.58
N PRO A 263 -9.88 2.24 -10.77
CA PRO A 263 -10.15 2.74 -12.11
C PRO A 263 -8.89 3.25 -12.81
N SER A 264 -7.99 3.94 -12.11
CA SER A 264 -6.73 4.44 -12.69
C SER A 264 -5.84 3.31 -13.21
N TRP A 265 -5.67 2.23 -12.45
CA TRP A 265 -4.91 1.06 -12.91
C TRP A 265 -5.53 0.38 -14.13
N ILE A 266 -6.85 0.30 -14.20
CA ILE A 266 -7.54 -0.24 -15.38
C ILE A 266 -7.34 0.67 -16.60
N GLU A 267 -7.42 1.99 -16.43
CA GLU A 267 -7.11 2.95 -17.50
C GLU A 267 -5.68 2.78 -18.01
N MET A 268 -4.72 2.68 -17.09
CA MET A 268 -3.30 2.46 -17.39
C MET A 268 -3.04 1.18 -18.17
N ILE A 269 -3.65 0.05 -17.76
CA ILE A 269 -3.41 -1.27 -18.37
C ILE A 269 -4.15 -1.43 -19.71
N GLN A 270 -5.36 -0.89 -19.84
CA GLN A 270 -6.20 -1.08 -21.03
C GLN A 270 -6.07 0.04 -22.06
N GLY A 271 -5.51 1.19 -21.68
CA GLY A 271 -5.39 2.36 -22.55
C GLY A 271 -6.73 3.01 -22.94
N ARG A 272 -7.73 2.91 -22.06
CA ARG A 272 -9.11 3.36 -22.27
C ARG A 272 -9.64 4.03 -21.02
N TYR A 273 -10.47 5.07 -21.16
CA TYR A 273 -11.02 5.77 -19.99
C TYR A 273 -11.96 4.86 -19.19
N ALA A 274 -12.10 5.12 -17.89
CA ALA A 274 -12.93 4.36 -16.97
C ALA A 274 -14.39 4.24 -17.45
N ALA A 275 -14.89 5.28 -18.11
CA ALA A 275 -16.19 5.31 -18.77
C ALA A 275 -16.36 4.29 -19.90
N GLU A 276 -15.28 3.94 -20.61
CA GLU A 276 -15.28 2.94 -21.68
C GLU A 276 -15.04 1.53 -21.13
N THR A 277 -14.28 1.42 -20.05
CA THR A 277 -14.01 0.13 -19.39
C THR A 277 -15.13 -0.27 -18.44
N ASN A 278 -16.05 0.62 -18.06
CA ASN A 278 -17.07 0.40 -17.02
C ASN A 278 -16.51 0.07 -15.63
N VAL A 279 -15.20 0.24 -15.39
CA VAL A 279 -14.61 0.19 -14.05
C VAL A 279 -14.38 1.64 -13.62
N ARG A 280 -15.42 2.27 -13.05
CA ARG A 280 -15.46 3.71 -12.75
C ARG A 280 -15.30 4.06 -11.27
N HIS A 281 -15.01 3.06 -10.43
CA HIS A 281 -14.92 3.18 -8.97
C HIS A 281 -14.12 2.03 -8.35
N MET A 282 -13.80 2.13 -7.06
CA MET A 282 -12.99 1.15 -6.29
C MET A 282 -13.71 -0.19 -6.03
N PHE A 283 -15.04 -0.23 -6.14
CA PHE A 283 -15.84 -1.40 -5.75
C PHE A 283 -16.63 -2.04 -6.90
N PRO A 284 -16.04 -2.35 -8.06
CA PRO A 284 -16.76 -2.97 -9.17
C PRO A 284 -17.33 -4.34 -8.76
N GLY A 285 -18.55 -4.65 -9.21
CA GLY A 285 -19.17 -5.96 -9.03
C GLY A 285 -18.44 -7.06 -9.81
N PHE A 286 -18.75 -8.33 -9.53
CA PHE A 286 -18.16 -9.44 -10.28
C PHE A 286 -18.39 -9.35 -11.81
N PRO A 287 -19.58 -9.04 -12.35
CA PRO A 287 -19.78 -8.94 -13.80
C PRO A 287 -18.90 -7.90 -14.52
N ALA A 288 -18.53 -6.82 -13.83
CA ALA A 288 -17.62 -5.82 -14.39
C ALA A 288 -16.15 -6.29 -14.43
N ARG A 289 -15.82 -7.31 -13.63
CA ARG A 289 -14.48 -7.89 -13.45
C ARG A 289 -14.33 -9.27 -14.10
N ASP A 290 -15.41 -10.00 -14.30
CA ASP A 290 -15.40 -11.34 -14.91
C ASP A 290 -15.50 -11.24 -16.43
N ARG A 291 -14.44 -10.68 -17.01
CA ARG A 291 -14.28 -10.55 -18.44
C ARG A 291 -12.80 -10.64 -18.79
N GLU A 292 -12.51 -10.95 -20.04
CA GLU A 292 -11.15 -10.83 -20.54
C GLU A 292 -10.73 -9.35 -20.54
N PHE A 293 -9.70 -9.02 -19.75
CA PHE A 293 -9.11 -7.71 -19.81
C PHE A 293 -8.12 -7.66 -20.96
N ASP A 294 -8.61 -7.20 -22.11
CA ASP A 294 -7.75 -6.83 -23.22
C ASP A 294 -6.95 -5.58 -22.82
N GLY A 295 -5.64 -5.76 -22.68
CA GLY A 295 -4.70 -4.74 -22.22
C GLY A 295 -3.25 -5.19 -22.40
N ILE A 296 -2.31 -4.35 -21.98
CA ILE A 296 -0.90 -4.62 -22.21
C ILE A 296 -0.39 -5.86 -21.47
N VAL A 297 -0.91 -6.14 -20.27
CA VAL A 297 -0.46 -7.27 -19.45
C VAL A 297 -0.83 -8.60 -20.11
N SER A 298 -2.09 -8.76 -20.53
CA SER A 298 -2.55 -9.96 -21.23
C SER A 298 -1.88 -10.12 -22.58
N LEU A 299 -1.61 -9.02 -23.30
CA LEU A 299 -0.83 -9.04 -24.53
C LEU A 299 0.62 -9.46 -24.29
N ALA A 300 1.27 -8.96 -23.24
CA ALA A 300 2.63 -9.35 -22.87
C ALA A 300 2.68 -10.85 -22.53
N GLN A 301 1.73 -11.34 -21.73
CA GLN A 301 1.59 -12.76 -21.40
C GLN A 301 1.46 -13.63 -22.66
N LYS A 302 0.54 -13.28 -23.57
CA LYS A 302 0.35 -13.97 -24.87
C LYS A 302 1.60 -13.90 -25.75
N SER A 303 2.39 -12.82 -25.62
CA SER A 303 3.67 -12.62 -26.31
C SER A 303 4.86 -13.29 -25.60
N GLY A 304 4.59 -14.16 -24.62
CA GLY A 304 5.58 -14.96 -23.93
C GLY A 304 6.35 -14.23 -22.84
N TYR A 305 5.85 -13.11 -22.31
CA TYR A 305 6.37 -12.54 -21.06
C TYR A 305 5.86 -13.34 -19.87
N ARG A 306 6.68 -13.40 -18.82
CA ARG A 306 6.20 -13.80 -17.50
C ARG A 306 5.66 -12.58 -16.77
N THR A 307 4.39 -12.59 -16.41
CA THR A 307 3.71 -11.40 -15.86
C THR A 307 3.53 -11.51 -14.34
N VAL A 308 4.00 -10.50 -13.61
CA VAL A 308 4.05 -10.48 -12.15
C VAL A 308 3.44 -9.17 -11.63
N ALA A 309 2.58 -9.25 -10.62
CA ALA A 309 2.11 -8.11 -9.85
C ALA A 309 2.54 -8.26 -8.38
N VAL A 310 3.16 -7.23 -7.80
CA VAL A 310 3.59 -7.17 -6.40
C VAL A 310 3.06 -5.89 -5.77
N SER A 311 2.36 -6.00 -4.65
CA SER A 311 1.84 -4.85 -3.92
C SER A 311 1.48 -5.20 -2.48
N ASP A 312 1.29 -4.17 -1.65
CA ASP A 312 0.71 -4.23 -0.31
C ASP A 312 -0.73 -3.69 -0.30
N PHE A 313 -1.14 -3.01 0.76
CA PHE A 313 -2.52 -2.67 1.11
C PHE A 313 -3.39 -2.18 -0.06
N ALA A 314 -2.99 -1.12 -0.77
CA ALA A 314 -3.79 -0.56 -1.88
C ALA A 314 -3.76 -1.41 -3.16
N GLY A 315 -2.91 -2.44 -3.21
CA GLY A 315 -2.86 -3.43 -4.27
C GLY A 315 -3.95 -4.47 -4.22
N ASP A 316 -4.95 -4.31 -3.36
CA ASP A 316 -6.09 -5.23 -3.24
C ASP A 316 -6.82 -5.47 -4.56
N ILE A 317 -6.63 -4.56 -5.52
CA ILE A 317 -7.18 -4.61 -6.85
C ILE A 317 -6.61 -5.77 -7.68
N PHE A 318 -5.32 -6.12 -7.55
CA PHE A 318 -4.66 -7.04 -8.49
C PHE A 318 -5.25 -8.46 -8.46
N PRO A 319 -5.62 -9.04 -7.29
CA PRO A 319 -6.30 -10.33 -7.26
C PRO A 319 -7.75 -10.29 -7.73
N ARG A 320 -8.34 -9.09 -7.90
CA ARG A 320 -9.76 -8.91 -8.17
C ARG A 320 -10.10 -8.87 -9.65
N PHE A 321 -9.12 -8.76 -10.56
CA PHE A 321 -9.35 -8.77 -12.00
C PHE A 321 -8.34 -9.62 -12.77
N SER A 322 -8.81 -10.25 -13.84
CA SER A 322 -8.00 -11.11 -14.70
C SER A 322 -7.32 -10.30 -15.80
N ALA A 323 -6.22 -9.61 -15.50
CA ALA A 323 -5.42 -8.88 -16.50
C ALA A 323 -4.34 -9.72 -17.21
N GLY A 324 -4.26 -11.01 -16.94
CA GLY A 324 -3.20 -11.88 -17.48
C GLY A 324 -1.90 -11.83 -16.68
N PHE A 325 -1.98 -11.60 -15.37
CA PHE A 325 -0.85 -11.81 -14.46
C PHE A 325 -0.71 -13.31 -14.13
N ASP A 326 0.48 -13.88 -14.33
CA ASP A 326 0.78 -15.26 -13.93
C ASP A 326 0.97 -15.38 -12.42
N VAL A 327 1.59 -14.36 -11.81
CA VAL A 327 1.89 -14.32 -10.37
C VAL A 327 1.36 -13.02 -9.78
N VAL A 328 0.49 -13.13 -8.76
CA VAL A 328 -0.01 -11.98 -8.00
C VAL A 328 0.39 -12.14 -6.53
N LYS A 329 1.29 -11.28 -6.05
CA LYS A 329 1.70 -11.15 -4.65
C LYS A 329 1.11 -9.86 -4.08
N ALA A 330 -0.21 -9.86 -3.88
CA ALA A 330 -0.95 -8.74 -3.30
C ALA A 330 -2.07 -9.25 -2.35
N PRO A 331 -2.47 -8.48 -1.33
CA PRO A 331 -3.62 -8.83 -0.50
C PRO A 331 -4.93 -8.77 -1.33
N GLY A 332 -6.04 -9.33 -0.82
CA GLY A 332 -7.36 -9.20 -1.45
C GLY A 332 -8.37 -8.52 -0.53
N LEU A 333 -9.27 -7.71 -1.08
CA LEU A 333 -10.32 -7.00 -0.33
C LEU A 333 -11.61 -7.83 -0.23
N ALA A 334 -11.61 -8.77 0.71
CA ALA A 334 -12.76 -9.58 1.06
C ALA A 334 -13.09 -9.48 2.55
N LEU A 335 -14.35 -9.72 2.90
CA LEU A 335 -14.79 -9.74 4.30
C LEU A 335 -13.96 -10.69 5.16
N GLY A 336 -13.61 -11.88 4.64
CA GLY A 336 -12.73 -12.83 5.32
C GLY A 336 -11.34 -12.24 5.64
N THR A 337 -10.76 -11.46 4.72
CA THR A 337 -9.49 -10.76 4.95
C THR A 337 -9.62 -9.73 6.06
N LEU A 338 -10.68 -8.93 6.06
CA LEU A 338 -10.94 -7.93 7.09
C LEU A 338 -11.11 -8.58 8.47
N ILE A 339 -11.85 -9.69 8.56
CA ILE A 339 -12.02 -10.43 9.82
C ILE A 339 -10.67 -10.93 10.34
N ARG A 340 -9.85 -11.55 9.47
CA ARG A 340 -8.51 -12.04 9.85
C ARG A 340 -7.60 -10.91 10.34
N GLN A 341 -7.54 -9.82 9.58
CA GLN A 341 -6.77 -8.62 9.94
C GLN A 341 -7.19 -8.06 11.29
N ASN A 342 -8.49 -8.03 11.58
CA ASN A 342 -8.99 -7.56 12.87
C ASN A 342 -8.61 -8.48 14.00
N ILE A 343 -8.73 -9.79 13.81
CA ILE A 343 -8.29 -10.79 14.79
C ILE A 343 -6.79 -10.62 15.08
N ASP A 344 -5.96 -10.44 14.06
CA ASP A 344 -4.52 -10.23 14.23
C ASP A 344 -4.20 -8.97 15.06
N GLN A 345 -5.01 -7.91 14.89
CA GLN A 345 -4.84 -6.65 15.62
C GLN A 345 -5.42 -6.68 17.04
N MET A 346 -6.32 -7.61 17.39
CA MET A 346 -6.92 -7.70 18.73
C MET A 346 -5.95 -8.12 19.84
N PHE A 347 -4.76 -8.59 19.48
CA PHE A 347 -3.77 -9.12 20.41
C PHE A 347 -2.50 -8.26 20.42
N PRO A 348 -2.55 -7.00 20.92
CA PRO A 348 -1.44 -6.03 20.85
C PRO A 348 -0.14 -6.53 21.51
N LEU A 349 -0.26 -7.38 22.53
CA LEU A 349 0.92 -7.99 23.17
C LEU A 349 1.67 -8.92 22.22
N PHE A 350 1.01 -9.48 21.20
CA PHE A 350 1.56 -10.45 20.23
C PHE A 350 1.88 -9.83 18.87
N THR A 351 1.40 -8.62 18.58
CA THR A 351 1.84 -7.76 17.45
C THR A 351 3.36 -7.78 17.19
N PRO A 352 4.25 -7.77 18.21
CA PRO A 352 5.69 -7.80 17.98
C PRO A 352 6.23 -9.13 17.45
N VAL A 353 5.57 -10.24 17.79
CA VAL A 353 5.93 -11.56 17.27
C VAL A 353 5.48 -11.65 15.83
N VAL A 354 4.25 -11.23 15.50
CA VAL A 354 3.70 -11.30 14.13
C VAL A 354 4.33 -10.29 13.17
N THR A 355 4.88 -9.19 13.69
CA THR A 355 5.65 -8.21 12.93
C THR A 355 7.11 -8.63 12.73
N SER A 356 7.57 -9.77 13.25
CA SER A 356 8.93 -10.28 12.98
C SER A 356 9.06 -10.89 11.57
N PRO A 357 10.22 -10.79 10.90
CA PRO A 357 10.41 -11.31 9.54
C PRO A 357 9.96 -12.77 9.34
N GLY A 358 10.23 -13.66 10.31
CA GLY A 358 9.84 -15.07 10.23
C GLY A 358 8.33 -15.30 10.32
N MET A 359 7.63 -14.51 11.16
CA MET A 359 6.19 -14.69 11.38
C MET A 359 5.32 -13.97 10.36
N ARG A 360 5.84 -12.93 9.68
CA ARG A 360 5.15 -12.21 8.58
C ARG A 360 4.67 -13.13 7.47
N ARG A 361 5.35 -14.26 7.24
CA ARG A 361 4.95 -15.27 6.24
C ARG A 361 3.68 -16.03 6.62
N PHE A 362 3.35 -16.11 7.92
CA PHE A 362 2.19 -16.82 8.43
C PHE A 362 0.97 -15.90 8.65
N PHE A 363 1.22 -14.62 8.97
CA PHE A 363 0.21 -13.59 9.21
C PHE A 363 0.02 -12.69 7.98
N THR A 364 -0.37 -13.31 6.86
CA THR A 364 -0.49 -12.61 5.57
C THR A 364 -1.62 -11.58 5.54
N SER A 365 -2.62 -11.68 6.42
CA SER A 365 -3.69 -10.70 6.59
C SER A 365 -3.19 -9.33 7.04
N LEU A 366 -2.06 -9.25 7.73
CA LEU A 366 -1.45 -7.96 8.08
C LEU A 366 -0.96 -7.19 6.84
N LYS A 367 -0.67 -7.87 5.72
CA LYS A 367 -0.32 -7.19 4.46
C LYS A 367 -1.48 -6.38 3.89
N ALA A 368 -2.72 -6.73 4.26
CA ALA A 368 -3.91 -5.96 3.93
C ALA A 368 -4.15 -4.78 4.91
N SER A 369 -3.21 -4.50 5.81
CA SER A 369 -3.31 -3.40 6.76
C SER A 369 -2.49 -2.20 6.28
N PRO A 370 -3.10 -1.00 6.16
CA PRO A 370 -2.35 0.19 5.78
C PRO A 370 -1.27 0.52 6.83
N ALA A 371 -1.56 0.29 8.11
CA ALA A 371 -0.62 0.47 9.22
C ALA A 371 0.62 -0.45 9.17
N PHE A 372 0.62 -1.46 8.29
CA PHE A 372 1.73 -2.37 8.08
C PHE A 372 2.33 -2.30 6.66
N ALA A 373 1.87 -1.35 5.85
CA ALA A 373 2.45 -1.07 4.53
C ALA A 373 3.91 -0.64 4.71
N ALA A 374 4.84 -1.36 4.09
CA ALA A 374 6.27 -1.14 4.23
C ALA A 374 6.98 -1.45 2.91
N PRO A 375 7.60 -0.45 2.25
CA PRO A 375 8.17 -0.63 0.92
C PRO A 375 9.22 -1.73 0.83
N ARG A 376 10.03 -1.91 1.87
CA ARG A 376 11.07 -2.97 1.92
C ARG A 376 10.50 -4.38 1.78
N HIS A 377 9.27 -4.63 2.24
CA HIS A 377 8.66 -5.95 2.09
C HIS A 377 8.30 -6.25 0.63
N LEU A 378 8.00 -5.22 -0.15
CA LEU A 378 7.70 -5.41 -1.56
C LEU A 378 8.96 -5.78 -2.34
N GLU A 379 10.11 -5.24 -1.97
CA GLU A 379 11.40 -5.65 -2.54
C GLU A 379 11.69 -7.13 -2.31
N ASP A 380 11.50 -7.62 -1.07
CA ASP A 380 11.64 -9.05 -0.76
C ASP A 380 10.71 -9.91 -1.63
N LEU A 381 9.45 -9.48 -1.81
CA LEU A 381 8.47 -10.17 -2.64
C LEU A 381 8.80 -10.11 -4.13
N VAL A 382 9.41 -9.03 -4.61
CA VAL A 382 9.94 -8.94 -5.98
C VAL A 382 11.06 -9.96 -6.15
N GLY A 383 12.00 -10.04 -5.20
CA GLY A 383 13.07 -11.05 -5.21
C GLY A 383 12.50 -12.48 -5.27
N GLU A 384 11.57 -12.80 -4.37
CA GLU A 384 10.89 -14.10 -4.34
C GLU A 384 10.14 -14.41 -5.65
N ALA A 385 9.41 -13.43 -6.20
CA ALA A 385 8.67 -13.62 -7.44
C ALA A 385 9.61 -13.84 -8.63
N LEU A 386 10.71 -13.09 -8.73
CA LEU A 386 11.71 -13.29 -9.79
C LEU A 386 12.46 -14.63 -9.64
N ASP A 387 12.68 -15.10 -8.41
CA ASP A 387 13.30 -16.42 -8.17
C ASP A 387 12.36 -17.58 -8.56
N GLU A 388 11.06 -17.48 -8.22
CA GLU A 388 10.03 -18.43 -8.68
C GLU A 388 10.03 -18.54 -10.21
N THR A 389 10.20 -17.42 -10.93
CA THR A 389 10.30 -17.44 -12.40
C THR A 389 11.58 -18.11 -12.91
N SER A 390 12.69 -18.00 -12.18
CA SER A 390 13.97 -18.61 -12.55
C SER A 390 13.96 -20.13 -12.37
N ILE A 391 13.21 -20.64 -11.37
CA ILE A 391 13.06 -22.08 -11.10
C ILE A 391 12.14 -22.74 -12.14
N GLU A 392 11.04 -22.09 -12.54
CA GLU A 392 10.16 -22.64 -13.58
C GLU A 392 10.82 -22.73 -14.96
N ALA A 393 11.74 -21.81 -15.26
CA ALA A 393 12.56 -21.83 -16.49
C ALA A 393 13.58 -22.99 -16.55
N GLN A 394 13.85 -23.69 -15.45
CA GLN A 394 14.81 -24.80 -15.38
C GLN A 394 14.18 -26.20 -15.60
N LYS A 395 12.91 -26.30 -16.02
CA LYS A 395 12.35 -27.59 -16.47
C LYS A 395 13.13 -28.12 -17.68
N PRO A 396 13.43 -29.44 -17.76
CA PRO A 396 14.34 -29.98 -18.77
C PRO A 396 13.78 -29.77 -20.20
N GLY A 397 14.46 -28.91 -20.94
CA GLY A 397 14.27 -28.57 -22.35
C GLY A 397 15.55 -27.90 -22.88
N PRO A 398 15.73 -27.78 -24.21
CA PRO A 398 16.90 -27.09 -24.76
C PRO A 398 16.96 -25.67 -24.20
N ALA A 399 18.17 -25.18 -23.88
CA ALA A 399 18.40 -23.86 -23.29
C ALA A 399 17.88 -22.74 -24.20
N THR A 400 16.61 -22.40 -24.08
CA THR A 400 15.95 -21.27 -24.74
C THR A 400 16.26 -20.00 -23.95
N ALA A 401 16.39 -18.87 -24.66
CA ALA A 401 16.61 -17.56 -24.06
C ALA A 401 15.71 -17.30 -22.84
N SER A 402 16.23 -16.65 -21.81
CA SER A 402 15.48 -16.29 -20.59
C SER A 402 14.21 -15.53 -20.95
N GLN A 403 13.07 -16.00 -20.44
CA GLN A 403 11.78 -15.36 -20.67
C GLN A 403 11.78 -13.92 -20.13
N PRO A 404 11.37 -12.89 -20.90
CA PRO A 404 11.32 -11.53 -20.40
C PRO A 404 10.19 -11.38 -19.36
N VAL A 405 10.38 -10.48 -18.41
CA VAL A 405 9.43 -10.26 -17.31
C VAL A 405 8.65 -8.97 -17.53
N PHE A 406 7.34 -9.02 -17.29
CA PHE A 406 6.51 -7.85 -17.02
C PHE A 406 6.27 -7.79 -15.51
N LEU A 407 6.85 -6.81 -14.82
CA LEU A 407 6.71 -6.62 -13.38
C LEU A 407 5.89 -5.36 -13.12
N ALA A 408 4.69 -5.50 -12.57
CA ALA A 408 3.94 -4.41 -11.94
C ALA A 408 4.25 -4.37 -10.45
N LEU A 409 4.87 -3.28 -9.98
CA LEU A 409 5.15 -3.02 -8.58
C LEU A 409 4.38 -1.78 -8.13
N PHE A 410 3.58 -1.92 -7.07
CA PHE A 410 2.75 -0.84 -6.55
C PHE A 410 3.01 -0.60 -5.07
N TYR A 411 3.46 0.61 -4.73
CA TYR A 411 3.74 1.02 -3.35
C TYR A 411 2.55 1.77 -2.76
N SER A 412 1.98 1.30 -1.64
CA SER A 412 0.84 1.97 -1.00
C SER A 412 1.19 2.82 0.22
N THR A 413 2.46 2.92 0.64
CA THR A 413 2.82 3.55 1.93
C THR A 413 2.51 5.05 1.98
N ALA A 414 2.47 5.71 0.81
CA ALA A 414 2.11 7.14 0.68
C ALA A 414 0.60 7.39 0.55
N HIS A 415 -0.22 6.34 0.46
CA HIS A 415 -1.66 6.44 0.63
C HIS A 415 -1.98 6.71 2.11
N PHE A 416 -3.11 7.38 2.40
CA PHE A 416 -3.56 7.53 3.78
C PHE A 416 -3.67 6.16 4.47
N PRO A 417 -3.23 6.02 5.73
CA PRO A 417 -3.03 7.08 6.71
C PRO A 417 -1.57 7.55 6.86
N TYR A 418 -0.70 7.33 5.85
CA TYR A 418 0.72 7.74 5.86
C TYR A 418 1.54 7.14 7.00
N SER A 419 1.25 5.89 7.33
CA SER A 419 1.82 5.13 8.44
C SER A 419 3.16 4.50 8.08
N ALA A 420 4.12 5.31 7.64
CA ALA A 420 5.45 4.83 7.30
C ALA A 420 6.16 4.21 8.52
N PRO A 421 6.95 3.13 8.36
CA PRO A 421 7.66 2.51 9.48
C PRO A 421 8.78 3.41 10.01
N TRP A 422 9.32 3.10 11.19
CA TRP A 422 10.54 3.77 11.67
C TRP A 422 11.71 3.58 10.69
N PRO A 423 12.57 4.60 10.50
CA PRO A 423 12.55 5.93 11.12
C PRO A 423 11.70 6.97 10.38
N TYR A 424 10.98 6.57 9.33
CA TYR A 424 10.47 7.49 8.32
C TYR A 424 9.33 8.38 8.78
N TYR A 425 8.40 7.89 9.61
CA TYR A 425 7.36 8.75 10.19
C TYR A 425 7.96 9.91 11.02
N ARG A 426 9.22 9.79 11.46
CA ARG A 426 9.94 10.84 12.21
C ARG A 426 10.82 11.75 11.36
N ALA A 427 11.04 11.41 10.09
CA ALA A 427 12.05 12.06 9.25
C ALA A 427 11.77 13.56 9.10
N TYR A 428 10.50 13.95 9.00
CA TYR A 428 10.06 15.33 8.83
C TYR A 428 9.08 15.81 9.91
N SER A 429 8.55 14.90 10.73
CA SER A 429 7.56 15.24 11.76
C SER A 429 8.17 16.08 12.88
N SER A 430 7.39 16.98 13.47
CA SER A 430 7.85 17.75 14.63
C SER A 430 7.91 16.88 15.90
N GLN A 431 9.08 16.84 16.55
CA GLN A 431 9.27 16.04 17.77
C GLN A 431 8.53 16.61 19.00
N GLY A 432 8.19 17.89 18.98
CA GLY A 432 7.44 18.58 20.04
C GLY A 432 5.96 18.79 19.71
N TYR A 433 5.44 18.12 18.68
CA TYR A 433 4.07 18.29 18.21
C TYR A 433 3.05 17.91 19.30
N PRO A 434 2.17 18.80 19.76
CA PRO A 434 1.25 18.48 20.86
C PRO A 434 -0.04 17.78 20.41
N GLY A 435 -0.29 17.67 19.10
CA GLY A 435 -1.55 17.17 18.56
C GLY A 435 -1.62 15.64 18.43
N PRO A 436 -2.68 15.09 17.81
CA PRO A 436 -2.95 13.65 17.80
C PRO A 436 -2.18 12.86 16.72
N PHE A 437 -1.80 13.50 15.60
CA PHE A 437 -1.19 12.87 14.42
C PHE A 437 0.32 12.58 14.56
N TRP A 438 0.71 11.71 15.49
CA TRP A 438 2.13 11.37 15.70
C TRP A 438 2.69 10.34 14.71
N PHE A 439 1.86 9.38 14.31
CA PHE A 439 2.31 8.20 13.56
C PHE A 439 1.56 8.00 12.25
N GLN A 440 0.33 8.50 12.18
CA GLN A 440 -0.57 8.33 11.05
C GLN A 440 -1.71 9.34 11.14
N LYS A 441 -2.44 9.52 10.04
CA LYS A 441 -3.73 10.19 10.02
C LYS A 441 -4.70 9.48 9.09
N ASN A 442 -5.76 8.90 9.65
CA ASN A 442 -6.88 8.41 8.87
C ASN A 442 -7.73 9.57 8.34
N PRO A 443 -8.35 9.41 7.14
CA PRO A 443 -9.33 10.38 6.66
C PRO A 443 -10.58 10.35 7.55
N SER A 444 -11.09 11.52 7.93
CA SER A 444 -12.31 11.59 8.72
C SER A 444 -13.56 11.42 7.85
N LEU A 445 -14.51 10.60 8.29
CA LEU A 445 -15.86 10.57 7.72
C LEU A 445 -16.76 11.72 8.22
N SER A 446 -16.34 12.40 9.29
CA SER A 446 -17.04 13.53 9.92
C SER A 446 -16.41 14.87 9.51
N ALA A 447 -17.06 15.97 9.90
CA ALA A 447 -16.58 17.33 9.63
C ALA A 447 -15.28 17.70 10.37
N ASP A 448 -14.71 16.79 11.18
CA ASP A 448 -13.59 17.09 12.09
C ASP A 448 -12.31 17.53 11.35
N ASP A 449 -12.09 17.02 10.13
CA ASP A 449 -10.93 17.42 9.31
C ASP A 449 -10.99 18.88 8.82
N GLN A 450 -12.14 19.55 8.96
CA GLN A 450 -12.30 20.97 8.59
C GLN A 450 -11.76 21.94 9.64
N ASN A 451 -11.50 21.45 10.87
CA ASN A 451 -11.10 22.29 12.00
C ASN A 451 -9.63 22.06 12.42
N LEU A 452 -8.81 21.49 11.55
CA LEU A 452 -7.39 21.28 11.85
C LEU A 452 -6.63 22.61 11.82
N ASP A 453 -5.78 22.83 12.83
CA ASP A 453 -4.87 23.97 12.83
C ASP A 453 -3.67 23.75 11.90
N GLN A 454 -2.89 24.80 11.67
CA GLN A 454 -1.73 24.72 10.75
C GLN A 454 -0.66 23.74 11.25
N ALA A 455 -0.43 23.62 12.56
CA ALA A 455 0.56 22.70 13.10
C ALA A 455 0.14 21.24 12.89
N GLN A 456 -1.15 20.95 13.00
CA GLN A 456 -1.73 19.65 12.68
C GLN A 456 -1.63 19.35 11.18
N ILE A 457 -1.93 20.32 10.31
CA ILE A 457 -1.80 20.17 8.84
C ILE A 457 -0.34 19.90 8.46
N ASP A 458 0.60 20.67 8.99
CA ASP A 458 2.03 20.52 8.68
C ASP A 458 2.57 19.18 9.19
N GLN A 459 2.09 18.72 10.35
CA GLN A 459 2.42 17.40 10.87
C GLN A 459 1.94 16.29 9.93
N VAL A 460 0.73 16.40 9.36
CA VAL A 460 0.19 15.41 8.42
C VAL A 460 0.98 15.40 7.12
N ARG A 461 1.32 16.58 6.59
CA ARG A 461 2.21 16.72 5.43
C ARG A 461 3.57 16.09 5.69
N ALA A 462 4.10 16.23 6.90
CA ALA A 462 5.37 15.63 7.28
C ALA A 462 5.30 14.09 7.36
N LEU A 463 4.19 13.51 7.80
CA LEU A 463 3.97 12.05 7.75
C LEU A 463 3.93 11.54 6.31
N TYR A 464 3.20 12.23 5.42
CA TYR A 464 3.18 11.94 3.98
C TYR A 464 4.59 12.05 3.35
N ASP A 465 5.32 13.12 3.64
CA ASP A 465 6.69 13.31 3.16
C ASP A 465 7.64 12.22 3.69
N GLY A 466 7.42 11.74 4.93
CA GLY A 466 8.13 10.59 5.51
C GLY A 466 7.83 9.28 4.78
N ALA A 467 6.57 9.03 4.43
CA ALA A 467 6.17 7.88 3.62
C ALA A 467 6.85 7.88 2.25
N LEU A 468 6.89 9.03 1.55
CA LEU A 468 7.60 9.16 0.28
C LEU A 468 9.11 8.88 0.42
N LYS A 469 9.75 9.33 1.50
CA LYS A 469 11.16 9.03 1.76
C LYS A 469 11.40 7.52 1.95
N SER A 470 10.48 6.81 2.59
CA SER A 470 10.57 5.36 2.75
C SER A 470 10.49 4.61 1.41
N ILE A 471 9.72 5.14 0.47
CA ILE A 471 9.57 4.61 -0.88
C ILE A 471 10.81 4.92 -1.72
N ASP A 472 11.37 6.13 -1.63
CA ASP A 472 12.60 6.51 -2.35
C ASP A 472 13.79 5.61 -1.96
N ASP A 473 13.96 5.30 -0.66
CA ASP A 473 15.01 4.39 -0.20
C ASP A 473 14.79 2.95 -0.69
N SER A 474 13.54 2.47 -0.68
CA SER A 474 13.22 1.14 -1.21
C SER A 474 13.39 1.08 -2.72
N PHE A 475 13.09 2.17 -3.44
CA PHE A 475 13.34 2.28 -4.86
C PHE A 475 14.83 2.21 -5.18
N ALA A 476 15.69 2.89 -4.40
CA ALA A 476 17.14 2.78 -4.54
C ALA A 476 17.63 1.34 -4.38
N SER A 477 17.11 0.63 -3.37
CA SER A 477 17.45 -0.78 -3.10
C SER A 477 16.95 -1.71 -4.21
N LEU A 478 15.72 -1.51 -4.69
CA LEU A 478 15.16 -2.24 -5.83
C LEU A 478 16.02 -2.07 -7.08
N VAL A 479 16.45 -0.85 -7.40
CA VAL A 479 17.35 -0.58 -8.55
C VAL A 479 18.66 -1.36 -8.39
N ALA A 480 19.25 -1.40 -7.19
CA ALA A 480 20.44 -2.18 -6.91
C ALA A 480 20.19 -3.68 -7.11
N THR A 481 19.07 -4.22 -6.62
CA THR A 481 18.65 -5.61 -6.78
C THR A 481 18.48 -5.98 -8.26
N LEU A 482 17.80 -5.14 -9.05
CA LEU A 482 17.59 -5.37 -10.49
C LEU A 482 18.88 -5.30 -11.30
N ARG A 483 19.83 -4.42 -10.92
CA ARG A 483 21.17 -4.35 -11.52
C ARG A 483 22.01 -5.57 -11.19
N ALA A 484 22.02 -6.00 -9.91
CA ALA A 484 22.74 -7.20 -9.49
C ALA A 484 22.24 -8.47 -10.20
N ARG A 485 20.96 -8.49 -10.60
CA ARG A 485 20.34 -9.57 -11.39
C ARG A 485 20.50 -9.41 -12.91
N GLY A 486 21.14 -8.34 -13.40
CA GLY A 486 21.29 -8.08 -14.84
C GLY A 486 20.00 -7.73 -15.58
N ILE A 487 18.92 -7.40 -14.87
CA ILE A 487 17.60 -7.10 -15.45
C ILE A 487 17.54 -5.63 -15.91
N TRP A 488 18.12 -4.73 -15.11
CA TRP A 488 17.98 -3.26 -15.25
C TRP A 488 18.33 -2.71 -16.65
N ASP A 489 19.44 -3.17 -17.23
CA ASP A 489 19.97 -2.60 -18.47
C ASP A 489 19.07 -2.93 -19.67
N ASN A 490 18.50 -4.14 -19.72
CA ASN A 490 17.55 -4.58 -20.74
C ASN A 490 16.08 -4.41 -20.31
N SER A 491 15.76 -3.29 -19.67
CA SER A 491 14.40 -3.00 -19.20
C SER A 491 13.90 -1.66 -19.72
N ILE A 492 12.63 -1.66 -20.15
CA ILE A 492 11.80 -0.45 -20.16
C ILE A 492 11.24 -0.29 -18.74
N VAL A 493 11.58 0.80 -18.06
CA VAL A 493 11.13 1.05 -16.69
C VAL A 493 10.21 2.26 -16.67
N VAL A 494 8.98 2.08 -16.20
CA VAL A 494 8.02 3.16 -15.95
C VAL A 494 8.03 3.46 -14.47
N LEU A 495 8.14 4.75 -14.11
CA LEU A 495 7.86 5.24 -12.77
C LEU A 495 6.76 6.28 -12.85
N THR A 496 5.63 6.01 -12.20
CA THR A 496 4.44 6.88 -12.22
C THR A 496 3.67 6.86 -10.91
N ALA A 497 2.53 7.55 -10.87
CA ALA A 497 1.49 7.37 -9.87
C ALA A 497 0.18 6.94 -10.54
N ASP A 498 -0.71 6.30 -9.78
CA ASP A 498 -2.10 6.09 -10.15
C ASP A 498 -2.92 7.38 -9.97
N HIS A 499 -2.60 8.19 -8.96
CA HIS A 499 -3.10 9.54 -8.71
C HIS A 499 -2.19 10.30 -7.75
N GLY A 500 -2.49 11.59 -7.54
CA GLY A 500 -1.85 12.40 -6.51
C GLY A 500 -2.70 12.48 -5.23
N GLU A 501 -2.52 13.53 -4.45
CA GLU A 501 -3.11 13.67 -3.11
C GLU A 501 -3.31 15.15 -2.73
N ASP A 502 -4.51 15.49 -2.25
CA ASP A 502 -4.77 16.77 -1.60
C ASP A 502 -4.26 16.73 -0.15
N LEU A 503 -3.58 17.78 0.29
CA LEU A 503 -2.95 17.90 1.60
C LEU A 503 -3.28 19.26 2.22
N PHE A 504 -4.57 19.59 2.23
CA PHE A 504 -5.14 20.81 2.83
C PHE A 504 -4.85 22.13 2.09
N GLU A 505 -4.37 22.08 0.85
CA GLU A 505 -4.20 23.30 0.05
C GLU A 505 -5.54 23.95 -0.29
N SER A 506 -5.58 25.28 -0.31
CA SER A 506 -6.72 26.07 -0.82
C SER A 506 -8.08 25.74 -0.16
N GLY A 507 -8.06 25.33 1.13
CA GLY A 507 -9.28 24.98 1.89
C GLY A 507 -9.92 23.64 1.49
N ILE A 508 -9.22 22.84 0.69
CA ILE A 508 -9.57 21.46 0.36
C ILE A 508 -9.17 20.56 1.54
N LEU A 509 -9.80 19.40 1.72
CA LEU A 509 -9.40 18.45 2.76
C LEU A 509 -8.38 17.45 2.23
N GLN A 510 -7.78 16.68 3.12
CA GLN A 510 -6.98 15.54 2.71
C GLN A 510 -7.80 14.51 1.93
N GLY A 511 -7.23 14.01 0.83
CA GLY A 511 -7.80 12.93 0.05
C GLY A 511 -7.61 13.13 -1.45
N HIS A 512 -8.34 12.32 -2.21
CA HIS A 512 -8.30 12.29 -3.66
C HIS A 512 -9.69 11.86 -4.16
N GLY A 513 -9.96 11.90 -5.48
CA GLY A 513 -11.23 11.39 -6.04
C GLY A 513 -12.49 12.25 -5.84
N ASP A 514 -12.48 13.21 -4.91
CA ASP A 514 -13.67 13.94 -4.46
C ASP A 514 -13.98 15.23 -5.24
N HIS A 515 -13.01 15.76 -6.00
CA HIS A 515 -13.18 16.90 -6.91
C HIS A 515 -12.14 16.86 -8.03
N LEU A 516 -12.20 17.85 -8.92
CA LEU A 516 -11.27 18.02 -10.04
C LEU A 516 -10.60 19.39 -10.07
N ARG A 517 -10.70 20.19 -8.99
CA ARG A 517 -9.88 21.40 -8.85
C ARG A 517 -8.45 21.05 -8.49
N GLY A 518 -7.50 21.86 -8.96
CA GLY A 518 -6.08 21.68 -8.73
C GLY A 518 -5.42 20.62 -9.62
N ASP A 519 -4.10 20.64 -9.58
CA ASP A 519 -3.19 19.64 -10.16
C ASP A 519 -2.82 18.53 -9.15
N GLN A 520 -3.03 18.77 -7.85
CA GLN A 520 -2.53 17.95 -6.74
C GLN A 520 -2.91 16.47 -6.85
N THR A 521 -4.13 16.17 -7.30
CA THR A 521 -4.64 14.79 -7.45
C THR A 521 -4.60 14.26 -8.87
N LEU A 522 -4.56 15.14 -9.87
CA LEU A 522 -4.74 14.80 -11.28
C LEU A 522 -3.46 14.80 -12.08
N ARG A 523 -2.45 15.59 -11.71
CA ARG A 523 -1.18 15.72 -12.42
C ARG A 523 -0.08 15.03 -11.63
N VAL A 524 0.37 13.89 -12.14
CA VAL A 524 1.30 12.99 -11.44
C VAL A 524 2.62 12.88 -12.20
N PRO A 525 3.73 12.49 -11.56
CA PRO A 525 4.98 12.27 -12.28
C PRO A 525 4.84 11.08 -13.22
N LEU A 526 5.43 11.18 -14.40
CA LEU A 526 5.67 10.04 -15.28
C LEU A 526 7.09 10.13 -15.85
N MET A 527 7.82 9.03 -15.70
CA MET A 527 9.18 8.85 -16.21
C MET A 527 9.29 7.48 -16.87
N ILE A 528 9.91 7.41 -18.04
CA ILE A 528 10.13 6.17 -18.80
C ILE A 528 11.62 6.05 -19.11
N LYS A 529 12.28 5.05 -18.53
CA LYS A 529 13.66 4.65 -18.85
C LYS A 529 13.64 3.61 -19.96
N MET A 530 14.42 3.85 -21.00
CA MET A 530 14.61 2.91 -22.11
C MET A 530 15.71 1.89 -21.78
N PRO A 531 15.77 0.72 -22.45
CA PRO A 531 16.95 -0.14 -22.40
C PRO A 531 18.20 0.67 -22.71
N SER A 532 19.30 0.35 -22.04
CA SER A 532 20.48 1.23 -22.09
C SER A 532 21.05 1.33 -23.51
N GLY A 533 21.26 2.56 -23.97
CA GLY A 533 21.67 2.86 -25.34
C GLY A 533 20.53 2.82 -26.39
N ALA A 534 19.29 2.51 -25.99
CA ALA A 534 18.13 2.66 -26.86
C ALA A 534 17.53 4.07 -26.72
N SER A 535 17.16 4.68 -27.85
CA SER A 535 16.38 5.91 -27.86
C SER A 535 15.20 5.76 -28.81
N ARG A 536 14.01 6.05 -28.30
CA ARG A 536 12.75 6.08 -29.08
C ARG A 536 12.08 7.44 -29.05
N PHE A 537 12.43 8.28 -28.09
CA PHE A 537 11.87 9.62 -27.96
C PHE A 537 12.83 10.66 -28.55
N PRO A 538 12.29 11.73 -29.15
CA PRO A 538 13.13 12.77 -29.75
C PRO A 538 13.86 13.64 -28.71
N ALA A 539 13.39 13.65 -27.46
CA ALA A 539 13.92 14.45 -26.37
C ALA A 539 13.78 13.72 -25.02
N ARG A 540 14.59 14.14 -24.04
CA ARG A 540 14.54 13.65 -22.64
C ARG A 540 13.40 14.25 -21.82
N GLU A 541 12.71 15.24 -22.36
CA GLU A 541 11.52 15.82 -21.73
C GLU A 541 10.40 15.94 -22.77
N PHE A 542 9.26 15.35 -22.45
CA PHE A 542 8.04 15.42 -23.25
C PHE A 542 7.23 16.66 -22.87
N GLN A 543 6.99 17.53 -23.84
CA GLN A 543 6.36 18.85 -23.64
C GLN A 543 4.83 18.83 -23.74
N GLY A 544 4.25 17.78 -24.32
CA GLY A 544 2.80 17.66 -24.52
C GLY A 544 2.04 17.24 -23.25
N ILE A 545 0.71 17.23 -23.34
CA ILE A 545 -0.13 16.53 -22.38
C ILE A 545 0.02 15.03 -22.63
N SER A 546 0.27 14.26 -21.58
CA SER A 546 0.16 12.79 -21.59
C SER A 546 -0.90 12.35 -20.60
N ARG A 547 -1.46 11.16 -20.76
CA ARG A 547 -2.59 10.67 -19.98
C ARG A 547 -2.34 9.25 -19.51
N SER A 548 -2.93 8.82 -18.39
CA SER A 548 -2.79 7.44 -17.89
C SER A 548 -3.13 6.40 -18.97
N ILE A 549 -4.14 6.67 -19.79
CA ILE A 549 -4.54 5.82 -20.93
C ILE A 549 -3.49 5.72 -22.04
N ASP A 550 -2.51 6.63 -22.11
CA ASP A 550 -1.46 6.59 -23.12
C ASP A 550 -0.33 5.60 -22.76
N LEU A 551 -0.30 5.10 -21.51
CA LEU A 551 0.76 4.22 -21.03
C LEU A 551 0.74 2.85 -21.71
N ALA A 552 -0.38 2.13 -21.70
CA ALA A 552 -0.47 0.83 -22.36
C ALA A 552 -0.06 0.84 -23.85
N PRO A 553 -0.59 1.71 -24.73
CA PRO A 553 -0.17 1.72 -26.13
C PRO A 553 1.29 2.15 -26.31
N THR A 554 1.78 3.11 -25.51
CA THR A 554 3.20 3.51 -25.55
C THR A 554 4.11 2.34 -25.16
N MET A 555 3.81 1.66 -24.05
CA MET A 555 4.61 0.56 -23.55
C MET A 555 4.56 -0.67 -24.48
N ALA A 556 3.41 -0.95 -25.09
CA ALA A 556 3.30 -1.98 -26.11
C ALA A 556 4.18 -1.67 -27.33
N SER A 557 4.17 -0.42 -27.81
CA SER A 557 5.03 0.03 -28.93
C SER A 557 6.52 -0.07 -28.59
N LEU A 558 6.93 0.41 -27.40
CA LEU A 558 8.31 0.36 -26.94
C LEU A 558 8.82 -1.07 -26.80
N ALA A 559 7.98 -2.00 -26.35
CA ALA A 559 8.31 -3.42 -26.20
C ALA A 559 8.12 -4.24 -27.48
N GLY A 560 7.67 -3.64 -28.58
CA GLY A 560 7.45 -4.34 -29.86
C GLY A 560 6.23 -5.27 -29.90
N LEU A 561 5.25 -5.06 -29.01
CA LEU A 561 4.00 -5.82 -28.94
C LEU A 561 3.01 -5.29 -30.00
N LYS A 562 3.03 -5.90 -31.20
CA LYS A 562 2.35 -5.37 -32.40
C LYS A 562 0.82 -5.43 -32.37
N ASP A 563 0.24 -6.32 -31.56
CA ASP A 563 -1.22 -6.57 -31.56
C ASP A 563 -2.00 -5.74 -30.53
N PHE A 564 -1.39 -4.65 -30.02
CA PHE A 564 -2.13 -3.76 -29.13
C PHE A 564 -3.24 -3.02 -29.89
N PRO A 565 -4.49 -2.99 -29.38
CA PRO A 565 -5.61 -2.37 -30.08
C PRO A 565 -5.33 -0.91 -30.45
N ALA A 566 -5.57 -0.56 -31.72
CA ALA A 566 -5.46 0.82 -32.18
C ALA A 566 -6.56 1.71 -31.58
N ALA A 567 -6.23 2.98 -31.35
CA ALA A 567 -7.17 3.99 -30.91
C ALA A 567 -8.31 4.19 -31.92
N ARG A 568 -9.56 4.05 -31.47
CA ARG A 568 -10.79 4.30 -32.23
C ARG A 568 -11.09 5.79 -32.36
N HIS A 569 -10.57 6.62 -31.45
CA HIS A 569 -10.68 8.08 -31.47
C HIS A 569 -9.52 8.75 -30.73
N GLU A 570 -9.35 10.07 -30.89
CA GLU A 570 -8.23 10.84 -30.33
C GLU A 570 -8.23 10.94 -28.79
N LEU A 571 -9.39 10.70 -28.17
CA LEU A 571 -9.53 10.60 -26.71
C LEU A 571 -9.29 9.18 -26.16
N GLN A 572 -8.83 8.22 -26.97
CA GLN A 572 -8.30 6.94 -26.45
C GLN A 572 -6.78 7.02 -26.31
N GLY A 573 -6.20 6.03 -25.64
CA GLY A 573 -4.77 5.92 -25.45
C GLY A 573 -4.00 5.99 -26.77
N MET A 574 -2.93 6.78 -26.79
CA MET A 574 -2.03 6.93 -27.93
C MET A 574 -0.59 6.56 -27.58
N ASP A 575 0.13 6.01 -28.55
CA ASP A 575 1.57 5.78 -28.44
C ASP A 575 2.34 7.11 -28.52
N LEU A 576 2.94 7.50 -27.40
CA LEU A 576 3.70 8.74 -27.24
C LEU A 576 5.13 8.66 -27.77
N SER A 577 5.63 7.47 -28.11
CA SER A 577 7.01 7.27 -28.58
C SER A 577 7.21 7.64 -30.05
N SER A 578 6.14 7.74 -30.83
CA SER A 578 6.20 7.89 -32.29
C SER A 578 6.44 9.33 -32.80
N GLY A 579 6.42 10.36 -31.94
CA GLY A 579 6.70 11.75 -32.32
C GLY A 579 5.67 12.41 -33.26
N SER A 580 4.46 11.84 -33.38
CA SER A 580 3.38 12.34 -34.25
C SER A 580 2.88 13.74 -33.87
N ALA A 581 2.54 14.58 -34.87
CA ALA A 581 1.91 15.89 -34.67
C ALA A 581 0.55 15.83 -33.95
N ARG A 582 -0.11 14.66 -33.91
CA ARG A 582 -1.35 14.47 -33.13
C ARG A 582 -1.09 14.48 -31.61
N ILE A 583 0.14 14.21 -31.20
CA ILE A 583 0.53 14.11 -29.79
C ILE A 583 0.64 15.50 -29.13
N SER A 584 0.96 16.54 -29.92
CA SER A 584 1.12 17.91 -29.39
C SER A 584 -0.19 18.60 -28.99
N ASP A 585 -1.35 18.08 -29.39
CA ASP A 585 -2.68 18.68 -29.16
C ASP A 585 -3.64 17.75 -28.40
N LEU A 586 -3.10 16.84 -27.56
CA LEU A 586 -3.92 15.92 -26.78
C LEU A 586 -4.74 16.67 -25.70
N ALA A 587 -5.97 16.19 -25.50
CA ALA A 587 -6.83 16.62 -24.40
C ALA A 587 -6.92 15.53 -23.33
N ALA A 588 -6.88 15.93 -22.06
CA ALA A 588 -7.06 15.03 -20.92
C ALA A 588 -8.47 15.17 -20.36
N TYR A 589 -9.26 14.10 -20.46
CA TYR A 589 -10.54 13.95 -19.76
C TYR A 589 -10.30 13.35 -18.38
N SER A 590 -11.07 13.82 -17.39
CA SER A 590 -11.08 13.21 -16.06
C SER A 590 -12.49 13.20 -15.46
N GLU A 591 -12.74 12.30 -14.52
CA GLU A 591 -13.95 12.24 -13.73
C GLU A 591 -13.67 11.92 -12.26
N THR A 592 -14.59 12.33 -11.39
CA THR A 592 -14.53 12.00 -9.96
C THR A 592 -15.09 10.63 -9.66
N GLU A 593 -14.93 10.16 -8.43
CA GLU A 593 -15.41 8.84 -8.00
C GLU A 593 -16.46 8.92 -6.86
N ILE A 594 -16.55 7.87 -6.04
CA ILE A 594 -17.41 7.72 -4.88
C ILE A 594 -16.98 8.71 -3.81
N TRP A 595 -17.99 9.21 -3.11
CA TRP A 595 -17.79 10.03 -1.93
C TRP A 595 -17.92 9.22 -0.67
N PHE A 596 -16.97 9.46 0.22
CA PHE A 596 -16.92 8.73 1.47
C PHE A 596 -17.95 9.29 2.47
N SER A 597 -18.07 10.62 2.53
CA SER A 597 -19.04 11.29 3.39
C SER A 597 -20.19 11.92 2.59
N ARG A 598 -21.40 11.87 3.16
CA ARG A 598 -22.60 12.52 2.61
C ARG A 598 -22.63 14.02 2.88
N THR A 599 -21.99 14.48 3.96
CA THR A 599 -22.15 15.84 4.47
C THR A 599 -20.81 16.47 4.77
N GLY A 600 -20.67 17.76 4.46
CA GLY A 600 -19.56 18.58 4.93
C GLY A 600 -19.63 20.00 4.38
N SER A 601 -18.67 20.86 4.75
CA SER A 601 -18.73 22.30 4.48
C SER A 601 -17.88 22.75 3.28
N VAL A 602 -17.10 21.86 2.68
CA VAL A 602 -16.20 22.19 1.57
C VAL A 602 -17.00 22.34 0.27
N PHE A 603 -16.47 23.10 -0.70
CA PHE A 603 -17.22 23.47 -1.91
C PHE A 603 -17.77 22.25 -2.67
N TYR A 604 -16.98 21.18 -2.81
CA TYR A 604 -17.41 20.00 -3.57
C TYR A 604 -18.57 19.32 -2.85
N GLN A 605 -18.47 19.13 -1.53
CA GLN A 605 -19.53 18.57 -0.67
C GLN A 605 -20.84 19.38 -0.74
N LYS A 606 -20.76 20.71 -0.83
CA LYS A 606 -21.94 21.59 -0.94
C LYS A 606 -22.60 21.57 -2.32
N ASN A 607 -21.83 21.39 -3.39
CA ASN A 607 -22.29 21.63 -4.74
C ASN A 607 -22.80 20.37 -5.47
N ARG A 608 -22.47 19.15 -5.05
CA ARG A 608 -22.93 17.96 -5.81
C ARG A 608 -24.39 17.60 -5.61
N LEU A 609 -24.86 16.78 -6.53
CA LEU A 609 -26.01 15.92 -6.31
C LEU A 609 -25.77 14.98 -5.12
N ASP A 610 -26.68 15.02 -4.14
CA ASP A 610 -26.61 14.17 -2.96
C ASP A 610 -26.86 12.71 -3.31
N TYR A 611 -26.04 11.86 -2.73
CA TYR A 611 -26.27 10.43 -2.61
C TYR A 611 -25.79 9.93 -1.25
N PRO A 612 -26.17 8.71 -0.83
CA PRO A 612 -25.71 8.14 0.43
C PRO A 612 -24.17 8.08 0.51
N GLY A 613 -23.60 8.21 1.71
CA GLY A 613 -22.15 8.00 1.91
C GLY A 613 -21.75 6.53 1.76
N ILE A 614 -20.44 6.26 1.69
CA ILE A 614 -19.87 4.94 1.36
C ILE A 614 -20.44 3.78 2.21
N SER A 615 -20.68 4.01 3.51
CA SER A 615 -21.30 3.03 4.42
C SER A 615 -22.67 2.50 3.99
N GLN A 616 -23.41 3.26 3.17
CA GLN A 616 -24.70 2.87 2.62
C GLN A 616 -24.61 2.44 1.15
N LEU A 617 -23.58 2.90 0.43
CA LEU A 617 -23.36 2.58 -0.97
C LEU A 617 -22.86 1.15 -1.18
N LEU A 618 -22.07 0.64 -0.25
CA LEU A 618 -21.41 -0.65 -0.39
C LEU A 618 -22.28 -1.81 0.11
N THR A 619 -22.05 -2.97 -0.49
CA THR A 619 -22.62 -4.25 -0.06
C THR A 619 -21.60 -5.35 -0.27
N PHE A 620 -21.95 -6.59 0.07
CA PHE A 620 -21.10 -7.75 -0.14
C PHE A 620 -21.65 -8.55 -1.31
N ASP A 621 -20.76 -9.06 -2.16
CA ASP A 621 -21.15 -10.02 -3.19
C ASP A 621 -21.35 -11.42 -2.55
N PRO A 622 -22.60 -11.90 -2.40
CA PRO A 622 -22.84 -13.20 -1.79
C PRO A 622 -22.47 -14.37 -2.71
N GLY A 623 -22.26 -14.13 -4.02
CA GLY A 623 -21.92 -15.15 -5.01
C GLY A 623 -20.43 -15.40 -5.17
N HIS A 624 -19.57 -14.43 -4.80
CA HIS A 624 -18.13 -14.46 -5.11
C HIS A 624 -17.29 -14.01 -3.91
N SER A 625 -17.03 -14.92 -2.97
CA SER A 625 -16.08 -14.74 -1.86
C SER A 625 -16.33 -13.57 -0.89
N GLY A 626 -17.51 -12.92 -0.92
CA GLY A 626 -17.86 -11.81 -0.02
C GLY A 626 -16.97 -10.60 -0.18
N GLU A 627 -16.61 -10.32 -1.43
CA GLU A 627 -15.92 -9.09 -1.80
C GLU A 627 -16.84 -7.89 -1.58
N ILE A 628 -16.21 -6.75 -1.27
CA ILE A 628 -16.93 -5.49 -1.09
C ILE A 628 -17.18 -4.87 -2.46
N ILE A 629 -18.45 -4.65 -2.78
CA ILE A 629 -18.91 -4.14 -4.07
C ILE A 629 -19.83 -2.93 -3.88
N LEU A 630 -19.94 -2.08 -4.90
CA LEU A 630 -21.00 -1.08 -4.98
C LEU A 630 -22.34 -1.79 -5.09
N ASN A 631 -23.33 -1.36 -4.32
CA ASN A 631 -24.69 -1.87 -4.47
C ASN A 631 -25.24 -1.42 -5.84
N PRO A 632 -25.61 -2.36 -6.74
CA PRO A 632 -25.99 -2.04 -8.12
C PRO A 632 -27.10 -1.00 -8.25
N LYS A 633 -27.98 -0.88 -7.24
CA LYS A 633 -29.06 0.13 -7.24
C LYS A 633 -28.55 1.58 -7.25
N TYR A 634 -27.30 1.82 -6.85
CA TYR A 634 -26.71 3.16 -6.78
C TYR A 634 -25.81 3.51 -7.97
N GLU A 635 -25.51 2.55 -8.85
CA GLU A 635 -24.53 2.72 -9.93
C GLU A 635 -24.89 3.86 -10.89
N LYS A 636 -26.13 3.87 -11.42
CA LYS A 636 -26.56 4.92 -12.35
C LYS A 636 -26.61 6.30 -11.70
N MET A 637 -27.11 6.38 -10.46
CA MET A 637 -27.13 7.63 -9.68
C MET A 637 -25.72 8.18 -9.47
N LEU A 638 -24.75 7.29 -9.22
CA LEU A 638 -23.35 7.68 -9.06
C LEU A 638 -22.77 8.21 -10.37
N VAL A 639 -23.07 7.58 -11.51
CA VAL A 639 -22.60 8.06 -12.83
C VAL A 639 -23.14 9.46 -13.15
N VAL A 640 -24.41 9.73 -12.80
CA VAL A 640 -25.03 11.06 -12.96
C VAL A 640 -24.38 12.10 -12.06
N SER A 641 -24.01 11.72 -10.83
CA SER A 641 -23.45 12.66 -9.84
C SER A 641 -21.98 13.01 -10.05
N LYS A 642 -21.27 12.31 -10.94
CA LYS A 642 -19.85 12.56 -11.25
C LYS A 642 -19.62 13.96 -11.81
N HIS A 643 -18.65 14.65 -11.22
CA HIS A 643 -17.99 15.77 -11.89
C HIS A 643 -17.10 15.22 -13.00
N ARG A 644 -16.97 15.99 -14.07
CA ARG A 644 -16.12 15.66 -15.21
C ARG A 644 -15.30 16.89 -15.58
N SER A 645 -14.11 16.69 -16.14
CA SER A 645 -13.28 17.79 -16.62
C SER A 645 -12.63 17.46 -17.95
N LEU A 646 -12.30 18.51 -18.70
CA LEU A 646 -11.46 18.42 -19.88
C LEU A 646 -10.36 19.48 -19.82
N ILE A 647 -9.11 19.05 -19.96
CA ILE A 647 -7.93 19.90 -20.12
C ILE A 647 -7.53 19.88 -21.59
N HIS A 648 -7.36 21.06 -22.18
CA HIS A 648 -6.82 21.23 -23.53
C HIS A 648 -5.97 22.50 -23.61
N GLY A 649 -4.71 22.37 -24.04
CA GLY A 649 -3.76 23.48 -23.99
C GLY A 649 -3.59 23.96 -22.54
N GLN A 650 -3.81 25.24 -22.28
CA GLN A 650 -3.74 25.83 -20.93
C GLN A 650 -5.09 25.84 -20.20
N TRP A 651 -6.18 25.43 -20.85
CA TRP A 651 -7.53 25.61 -20.32
C TRP A 651 -8.06 24.31 -19.74
N LYS A 652 -8.70 24.41 -18.57
CA LYS A 652 -9.43 23.32 -17.93
C LYS A 652 -10.87 23.73 -17.69
N LEU A 653 -11.79 22.95 -18.23
CA LEU A 653 -13.22 23.04 -17.96
C LEU A 653 -13.60 21.99 -16.92
N ILE A 654 -14.40 22.36 -15.92
CA ILE A 654 -15.04 21.41 -14.99
C ILE A 654 -16.55 21.51 -15.16
N TYR A 655 -17.17 20.38 -15.49
CA TYR A 655 -18.61 20.14 -15.48
C TYR A 655 -19.02 19.60 -14.10
N MET A 656 -19.99 20.25 -13.46
CA MET A 656 -20.48 19.88 -12.13
C MET A 656 -22.02 19.82 -12.11
N PRO A 657 -22.61 18.61 -12.06
CA PRO A 657 -24.03 18.47 -11.82
C PRO A 657 -24.35 18.85 -10.37
N THR A 658 -25.26 19.83 -10.20
CA THR A 658 -25.68 20.32 -8.88
C THR A 658 -27.19 20.20 -8.71
N ARG A 659 -27.66 20.35 -7.47
CA ARG A 659 -29.10 20.40 -7.15
C ARG A 659 -29.86 21.54 -7.85
N GLN A 660 -29.15 22.59 -8.29
CA GLN A 660 -29.72 23.77 -8.94
C GLN A 660 -29.54 23.74 -10.48
N GLY A 661 -29.03 22.63 -11.03
CA GLY A 661 -28.65 22.51 -12.44
C GLY A 661 -27.15 22.33 -12.61
N VAL A 662 -26.71 22.16 -13.85
CA VAL A 662 -25.29 21.98 -14.16
C VAL A 662 -24.54 23.30 -14.09
N ARG A 663 -23.39 23.30 -13.40
CA ARG A 663 -22.45 24.42 -13.34
C ARG A 663 -21.18 24.08 -14.10
N TYR A 664 -20.62 25.09 -14.77
CA TYR A 664 -19.33 25.01 -15.45
C TYR A 664 -18.33 25.95 -14.79
N GLU A 665 -17.11 25.46 -14.57
CA GLU A 665 -15.97 26.26 -14.14
C GLU A 665 -14.88 26.21 -15.21
N LEU A 666 -14.11 27.30 -15.31
CA LEU A 666 -13.02 27.43 -16.27
C LEU A 666 -11.77 27.95 -15.55
N TYR A 667 -10.63 27.32 -15.80
CA TYR A 667 -9.35 27.65 -15.20
C TYR A 667 -8.23 27.72 -16.24
N ASP A 668 -7.28 28.63 -16.04
CA ASP A 668 -5.99 28.66 -16.74
C ASP A 668 -4.98 27.89 -15.89
N VAL A 669 -4.72 26.63 -16.22
CA VAL A 669 -3.91 25.72 -15.37
C VAL A 669 -2.42 26.02 -15.41
N ILE A 670 -1.97 26.92 -16.29
CA ILE A 670 -0.57 27.37 -16.31
C ILE A 670 -0.37 28.48 -15.29
N LYS A 671 -1.31 29.44 -15.22
CA LYS A 671 -1.23 30.58 -14.30
C LYS A 671 -1.81 30.29 -12.92
N ASP A 672 -2.79 29.40 -12.85
CA ASP A 672 -3.52 29.02 -11.65
C ASP A 672 -3.58 27.48 -11.53
N PRO A 673 -2.45 26.82 -11.23
CA PRO A 673 -2.39 25.36 -11.13
C PRO A 673 -3.20 24.79 -9.96
N ALA A 674 -3.56 25.61 -8.98
CA ALA A 674 -4.44 25.23 -7.87
C ALA A 674 -5.94 25.38 -8.21
N ASN A 675 -6.27 26.00 -9.34
CA ASN A 675 -7.64 26.30 -9.76
C ASN A 675 -8.43 27.09 -8.70
N GLU A 676 -7.83 28.14 -8.14
CA GLU A 676 -8.46 29.00 -7.14
C GLU A 676 -9.40 30.04 -7.78
N HIS A 677 -9.13 30.46 -9.02
CA HIS A 677 -9.80 31.57 -9.68
C HIS A 677 -10.64 31.10 -10.86
N ASN A 678 -11.96 30.98 -10.67
CA ASN A 678 -12.88 30.60 -11.75
C ASN A 678 -13.04 31.74 -12.77
N LEU A 679 -12.59 31.51 -14.01
CA LEU A 679 -12.58 32.47 -15.11
C LEU A 679 -13.80 32.37 -16.03
N ALA A 680 -14.78 31.50 -15.72
CA ALA A 680 -15.93 31.25 -16.60
C ALA A 680 -16.75 32.52 -16.91
N ALA A 681 -16.91 33.42 -15.94
CA ALA A 681 -17.69 34.66 -16.11
C ALA A 681 -16.97 35.71 -16.98
N SER A 682 -15.64 35.78 -16.86
CA SER A 682 -14.79 36.77 -17.54
C SER A 682 -14.29 36.32 -18.92
N ASN A 683 -14.35 35.02 -19.24
CA ASN A 683 -13.84 34.43 -20.48
C ASN A 683 -14.91 33.59 -21.21
N ARG A 684 -16.03 34.22 -21.58
CA ARG A 684 -17.21 33.53 -22.13
C ARG A 684 -16.93 32.79 -23.45
N ASP A 685 -16.10 33.34 -24.32
CA ASP A 685 -15.78 32.71 -25.61
C ASP A 685 -14.97 31.43 -25.42
N VAL A 686 -13.96 31.47 -24.53
CA VAL A 686 -13.15 30.31 -24.16
C VAL A 686 -14.01 29.25 -23.49
N LEU A 687 -14.90 29.66 -22.58
CA LEU A 687 -15.86 28.76 -21.93
C LEU A 687 -16.73 28.03 -22.96
N SER A 688 -17.26 28.76 -23.95
CA SER A 688 -18.12 28.19 -24.99
C SER A 688 -17.35 27.19 -25.86
N ALA A 689 -16.13 27.54 -26.29
CA ALA A 689 -15.26 26.64 -27.05
C ALA A 689 -14.91 25.36 -26.27
N MET A 690 -14.54 25.50 -25.00
CA MET A 690 -14.24 24.36 -24.13
C MET A 690 -15.47 23.51 -23.84
N LYS A 691 -16.66 24.11 -23.64
CA LYS A 691 -17.93 23.36 -23.46
C LYS A 691 -18.24 22.53 -24.71
N SER A 692 -18.14 23.12 -25.89
CA SER A 692 -18.35 22.39 -27.16
C SER A 692 -17.40 21.22 -27.32
N ARG A 693 -16.10 21.42 -27.02
CA ARG A 693 -15.10 20.35 -27.07
C ARG A 693 -15.35 19.26 -26.02
N PHE A 694 -15.71 19.65 -24.79
CA PHE A 694 -16.07 18.73 -23.72
C PHE A 694 -17.26 17.84 -24.11
N LEU A 695 -18.36 18.43 -24.59
CA LEU A 695 -19.55 17.68 -24.98
C LEU A 695 -19.28 16.73 -26.15
N ALA A 696 -18.48 17.17 -27.14
CA ALA A 696 -18.04 16.30 -28.23
C ALA A 696 -17.18 15.13 -27.72
N GLY A 697 -16.32 15.38 -26.72
CA GLY A 697 -15.51 14.34 -26.07
C GLY A 697 -16.33 13.35 -25.25
N VAL A 698 -17.30 13.84 -24.46
CA VAL A 698 -18.24 12.99 -23.71
C VAL A 698 -19.00 12.06 -24.64
N LYS A 699 -19.45 12.53 -25.81
CA LYS A 699 -20.13 11.66 -26.80
C LYS A 699 -19.25 10.52 -27.32
N LYS A 700 -17.93 10.70 -27.35
CA LYS A 700 -16.96 9.66 -27.77
C LYS A 700 -16.66 8.68 -26.64
N ILE A 701 -16.40 9.20 -25.44
CA ILE A 701 -15.99 8.44 -24.26
C ILE A 701 -17.18 7.70 -23.60
N GLU A 702 -18.36 8.32 -23.59
CA GLU A 702 -19.62 7.81 -23.03
C GLU A 702 -20.70 7.75 -24.14
N PRO A 703 -20.56 6.90 -25.17
CA PRO A 703 -21.45 6.90 -26.34
C PRO A 703 -22.91 6.56 -26.02
N HIS A 704 -23.16 5.89 -24.91
CA HIS A 704 -24.50 5.53 -24.41
C HIS A 704 -25.11 6.61 -23.51
N ALA A 705 -24.35 7.63 -23.11
CA ALA A 705 -24.88 8.71 -22.30
C ALA A 705 -25.74 9.66 -23.15
N ARG A 706 -26.79 10.19 -22.54
CA ARG A 706 -27.70 11.16 -23.14
C ARG A 706 -27.65 12.46 -22.34
N MET A 707 -27.86 13.57 -23.04
CA MET A 707 -28.01 14.88 -22.41
C MET A 707 -29.48 15.10 -22.06
N MET A 708 -29.78 15.38 -20.79
CA MET A 708 -31.12 15.75 -20.31
C MET A 708 -30.99 17.01 -19.44
N ASP A 709 -31.53 18.15 -19.88
CA ASP A 709 -31.43 19.43 -19.15
C ASP A 709 -29.99 19.79 -18.72
N ASP A 710 -29.05 19.71 -19.67
CA ASP A 710 -27.59 19.81 -19.47
C ASP A 710 -26.94 18.67 -18.65
N PHE A 711 -27.68 17.76 -18.02
CA PHE A 711 -27.12 16.61 -17.30
C PHE A 711 -26.65 15.51 -18.25
N ILE A 712 -25.49 14.91 -17.94
CA ILE A 712 -24.99 13.69 -18.58
C ILE A 712 -25.59 12.49 -17.84
N VAL A 713 -26.45 11.75 -18.52
CA VAL A 713 -27.26 10.69 -17.93
C VAL A 713 -26.95 9.35 -18.60
N PRO A 714 -26.68 8.26 -17.85
CA PRO A 714 -26.47 6.94 -18.44
C PRO A 714 -27.77 6.39 -19.04
N GLU A 715 -27.64 5.43 -19.96
CA GLU A 715 -28.79 4.80 -20.60
C GLU A 715 -29.72 4.10 -19.58
N GLY A 716 -31.02 4.37 -19.70
CA GLY A 716 -32.06 3.79 -18.84
C GLY A 716 -32.07 4.30 -17.39
N PHE A 717 -31.50 5.48 -17.12
CA PHE A 717 -31.78 6.27 -15.91
C PHE A 717 -33.21 6.83 -15.99
#